data_AF-A0A0K1Q1G7-F1
#
_entry.id   AF-A0A0K1Q1G7-F1
#
_cell.length_a   1.000
_cell.length_b   1.000
_cell.length_c   1.000
_cell.angle_alpha   90.00
_cell.angle_beta   90.00
_cell.angle_gamma   90.00
#
_symmetry.space_group_name_H-M   'P 1'
#
loop_
_entity.id
_entity.type
_entity.pdbx_description
1 polymer ?
#
loop_
_entity_poly.entity_id
_entity_poly.type
_entity_poly.pdbx_seq_one_letter_code
_entity_poly.pdbx_strand_id
1 'polypeptide(L)'
;MADGAEAKRAVRAANATNATSTRARLAVAGVALAFYALFILRTSFSIGGTRYFVLFEDAMISMRYARHLAAGDGLVWNVGEPPIEGFTNLLWVLWMSVAHTLGLSESKVSLFIMLTGVAILLATGLVVSKIARKIVDAPWVPVAVLAATLFDYPLVFWTLRGMEVGALALFVYTLLWLVLENEDEFSLPRSLLMGALTAGALLIRSDSVVPVGLICLYGFLTCSRRFVFAACIGAFAGTAVGGQTLFRKAYFHESLPNTYFLKLYKISALARIKRGAFVALEVLTMHLAVPVSIVLANLGFDRELLTRSGLEKIAKNKLLRRQVLLGTLFAAQIGYATYVGGDAWEWMLYANRYMCIGMPALIVLVAVVLSQVVASADKESSQLFARRLSIALVGCGLLLVALNVFAKKFPEQGIAATITFSKKAFAIGGALVFAGALLRLRDMREGIAQGLTALRRRVGKQHTVTAAALALMAIVWLPAHLLPFAQWATQNAAQYKDEANYTRLGILIRETTPPELRMAVAAAGATPYFAQRPTEDLLGKNDRHVAKLEPRGVFSPGHDKWDYQYSLGERKSDLIVETVDVNEADDAYISSLGFEKLENGMRLRTSAPVVHRDILGREMTDGATLFTALGELGKSLPAGLLGIDIVMVLAFGLVIGGAFRGIVRDHESFEDLSPIALEEEAPLDDSARAALKGAEARAIPTLDGMRGIAVLLVLMFHFAWTFPGDDGVPATTFIDKIATHVHAFLWSGWTGVDLFFVLSGYLITRGLVTPSKKPLGTRMKSFWMRRVLRIFPLYYAFIIVGTIIGLALGTGWIPGPSYWLYMQNYTLAFDDEVLRWTAHFWSLAIEEQFYFVWPIVALMVSRKKLIPTILVLVPAVVMLRGLLVFKGAQISAVADLLHDTNGIAKFVYRATFTRADGLLLGAFVAVTQREVSHPVSIAWRRLRFPIFVSTAVALAGLYVLAHGLNDYDRRIMGVGYVTLALFFASTISLCADEQIGEKTRAFLSWRPLVACGKVSYGMYIFHWPLVVLLVPRLEKMHVGMPVATQMALDTGVILGCIAIIYVVATISFRFFETPFLKLKGRFHD
;
A
#
# COMPACT_ATOMS: atom_id res chain seq x y z
N MET A 1 -53.25 20.55 7.74
CA MET A 1 -52.23 20.22 8.77
C MET A 1 -51.35 19.02 8.40
N ALA A 2 -51.77 18.09 7.53
CA ALA A 2 -50.93 16.97 7.07
C ALA A 2 -49.75 17.40 6.17
N ASP A 3 -49.94 18.35 5.25
CA ASP A 3 -48.87 18.86 4.35
C ASP A 3 -47.70 19.54 5.08
N GLY A 4 -47.98 20.24 6.19
CA GLY A 4 -46.95 20.91 6.99
C GLY A 4 -46.08 19.93 7.78
N ALA A 5 -46.60 18.76 8.14
CA ALA A 5 -45.87 17.72 8.85
C ALA A 5 -44.95 16.92 7.90
N GLU A 6 -45.41 16.71 6.66
CA GLU A 6 -44.65 16.01 5.62
C GLU A 6 -43.49 16.87 5.08
N ALA A 7 -43.73 18.17 4.85
CA ALA A 7 -42.68 19.14 4.53
C ALA A 7 -41.63 19.26 5.64
N LYS A 8 -42.06 19.33 6.92
CA LYS A 8 -41.13 19.34 8.06
C LYS A 8 -40.34 18.03 8.20
N ARG A 9 -40.93 16.87 7.87
CA ARG A 9 -40.22 15.57 7.83
C ARG A 9 -39.20 15.51 6.70
N ALA A 10 -39.54 16.00 5.51
CA ALA A 10 -38.63 16.04 4.36
C ALA A 10 -37.41 16.96 4.63
N VAL A 11 -37.64 18.14 5.19
CA VAL A 11 -36.57 19.08 5.60
C VAL A 11 -35.70 18.47 6.69
N ARG A 12 -36.28 17.83 7.71
CA ARG A 12 -35.51 17.12 8.75
C ARG A 12 -34.66 15.98 8.18
N ALA A 13 -35.20 15.18 7.26
CA ALA A 13 -34.45 14.09 6.63
C ALA A 13 -33.29 14.60 5.74
N ALA A 14 -33.50 15.69 5.01
CA ALA A 14 -32.47 16.34 4.22
C ALA A 14 -31.34 16.93 5.10
N ASN A 15 -31.69 17.66 6.16
CA ASN A 15 -30.73 18.23 7.11
C ASN A 15 -29.89 17.15 7.80
N ALA A 16 -30.54 16.05 8.20
CA ALA A 16 -29.87 14.93 8.87
C ALA A 16 -28.88 14.22 7.92
N THR A 17 -29.23 14.06 6.64
CA THR A 17 -28.36 13.46 5.62
C THR A 17 -27.12 14.32 5.32
N ASN A 18 -27.27 15.64 5.30
CA ASN A 18 -26.18 16.59 5.10
C ASN A 18 -25.20 16.66 6.29
N ALA A 19 -25.71 16.56 7.53
CA ALA A 19 -24.89 16.48 8.73
C ALA A 19 -23.98 15.23 8.73
N THR A 20 -24.52 14.06 8.33
CA THR A 20 -23.73 12.83 8.25
C THR A 20 -22.66 12.89 7.15
N SER A 21 -22.97 13.49 5.99
CA SER A 21 -22.00 13.71 4.92
C SER A 21 -20.83 14.61 5.37
N THR A 22 -21.10 15.61 6.21
CA THR A 22 -20.05 16.51 6.74
C THR A 22 -19.13 15.81 7.74
N ARG A 23 -19.69 15.04 8.69
CA ARG A 23 -18.88 14.21 9.61
C ARG A 23 -18.00 13.22 8.85
N ALA A 24 -18.53 12.62 7.78
CA ALA A 24 -17.78 11.72 6.92
C ALA A 24 -16.61 12.41 6.21
N ARG A 25 -16.83 13.60 5.63
CA ARG A 25 -15.77 14.39 4.98
C ARG A 25 -14.67 14.80 5.97
N LEU A 26 -15.03 15.20 7.19
CA LEU A 26 -14.08 15.50 8.26
C LEU A 26 -13.24 14.28 8.65
N ALA A 27 -13.86 13.11 8.80
CA ALA A 27 -13.16 11.87 9.09
C ALA A 27 -12.17 11.51 7.95
N VAL A 28 -12.60 11.60 6.68
CA VAL A 28 -11.75 11.37 5.51
C VAL A 28 -10.56 12.34 5.49
N ALA A 29 -10.80 13.64 5.71
CA ALA A 29 -9.74 14.65 5.76
C ALA A 29 -8.76 14.40 6.92
N GLY A 30 -9.25 13.98 8.10
CA GLY A 30 -8.41 13.62 9.24
C GLY A 30 -7.51 12.41 8.95
N VAL A 31 -8.04 11.37 8.32
CA VAL A 31 -7.25 10.20 7.91
C VAL A 31 -6.23 10.57 6.82
N ALA A 32 -6.62 11.41 5.85
CA ALA A 32 -5.71 11.90 4.82
C ALA A 32 -4.55 12.71 5.42
N LEU A 33 -4.82 13.57 6.40
CA LEU A 33 -3.78 14.31 7.13
C LEU A 33 -2.81 13.39 7.87
N ALA A 34 -3.31 12.37 8.57
CA ALA A 34 -2.46 11.39 9.23
C ALA A 34 -1.57 10.65 8.21
N PHE A 35 -2.13 10.29 7.06
CA PHE A 35 -1.40 9.69 5.95
C PHE A 35 -0.33 10.63 5.38
N TYR A 36 -0.63 11.91 5.16
CA TYR A 36 0.33 12.89 4.64
C TYR A 36 1.45 13.21 5.64
N ALA A 37 1.13 13.30 6.94
CA ALA A 37 2.12 13.46 7.98
C ALA A 37 3.10 12.27 8.00
N LEU A 38 2.56 11.04 7.90
CA LEU A 38 3.38 9.83 7.80
C LEU A 38 4.21 9.81 6.51
N PHE A 39 3.63 10.23 5.38
CA PHE A 39 4.33 10.35 4.10
C PHE A 39 5.54 11.28 4.23
N ILE A 40 5.34 12.50 4.75
CA ILE A 40 6.38 13.51 4.96
C ILE A 40 7.47 13.00 5.91
N LEU A 41 7.10 12.34 7.00
CA LEU A 41 8.04 11.76 7.95
C LEU A 41 8.88 10.64 7.33
N ARG A 42 8.29 9.83 6.45
CA ARG A 42 9.01 8.76 5.73
C ARG A 42 9.90 9.28 4.60
N THR A 43 9.64 10.48 4.10
CA THR A 43 10.51 11.17 3.12
C THR A 43 11.47 12.14 3.80
N SER A 44 12.04 11.71 4.94
CA SER A 44 13.01 12.48 5.72
C SER A 44 14.03 11.56 6.39
N PHE A 45 15.24 12.05 6.64
CA PHE A 45 16.31 11.31 7.32
C PHE A 45 17.03 12.19 8.34
N SER A 46 17.86 11.57 9.19
CA SER A 46 18.63 12.26 10.22
C SER A 46 20.12 12.27 9.86
N ILE A 47 20.79 13.39 10.13
CA ILE A 47 22.25 13.55 10.07
C ILE A 47 22.67 14.17 11.40
N GLY A 48 23.45 13.46 12.23
CA GLY A 48 23.90 13.97 13.53
C GLY A 48 22.76 14.44 14.45
N GLY A 49 21.59 13.79 14.42
CA GLY A 49 20.40 14.17 15.20
C GLY A 49 19.50 15.23 14.54
N THR A 50 19.94 15.87 13.46
CA THR A 50 19.13 16.86 12.71
C THR A 50 18.36 16.19 11.58
N ARG A 51 17.03 16.35 11.58
CA ARG A 51 16.15 15.79 10.53
C ARG A 51 16.04 16.68 9.30
N TYR A 52 16.45 16.14 8.15
CA TYR A 52 16.37 16.72 6.81
C TYR A 52 15.16 16.19 6.05
N PHE A 53 14.41 17.10 5.44
CA PHE A 53 13.34 16.79 4.50
C PHE A 53 13.83 16.99 3.06
N VAL A 54 13.48 16.07 2.17
CA VAL A 54 13.94 16.10 0.77
C VAL A 54 12.78 16.04 -0.21
N LEU A 55 12.85 16.89 -1.23
CA LEU A 55 11.90 16.90 -2.34
C LEU A 55 12.41 16.00 -3.47
N PHE A 56 11.51 15.74 -4.42
CA PHE A 56 11.83 15.06 -5.65
C PHE A 56 12.99 15.75 -6.38
N GLU A 57 13.84 14.96 -7.04
CA GLU A 57 15.04 15.45 -7.75
C GLU A 57 14.71 16.64 -8.67
N ASP A 58 13.70 16.52 -9.54
CA ASP A 58 13.33 17.60 -10.48
C ASP A 58 12.87 18.88 -9.77
N ALA A 59 12.28 18.77 -8.56
CA ALA A 59 11.83 19.91 -7.78
C ALA A 59 13.01 20.70 -7.20
N MET A 60 14.13 20.04 -6.92
CA MET A 60 15.33 20.67 -6.36
C MET A 60 16.02 21.60 -7.37
N ILE A 61 15.83 21.39 -8.67
CA ILE A 61 16.25 22.35 -9.71
C ILE A 61 15.51 23.68 -9.53
N SER A 62 14.19 23.63 -9.34
CA SER A 62 13.37 24.82 -9.08
C SER A 62 13.77 25.50 -7.77
N MET A 63 14.10 24.72 -6.74
CA MET A 63 14.62 25.22 -5.46
C MET A 63 15.94 25.97 -5.62
N ARG A 64 16.84 25.52 -6.51
CA ARG A 64 18.10 26.22 -6.78
C ARG A 64 17.86 27.59 -7.42
N TYR A 65 17.04 27.68 -8.47
CA TYR A 65 16.66 28.97 -9.05
C TYR A 65 15.98 29.88 -8.01
N ALA A 66 15.09 29.32 -7.20
CA ALA A 66 14.40 30.03 -6.14
C ALA A 66 15.36 30.61 -5.09
N ARG A 67 16.41 29.84 -4.72
CA ARG A 67 17.46 30.29 -3.81
C ARG A 67 18.25 31.46 -4.38
N HIS A 68 18.73 31.35 -5.63
CA HIS A 68 19.49 32.40 -6.29
C HIS A 68 18.67 33.68 -6.44
N LEU A 69 17.38 33.55 -6.81
CA LEU A 69 16.48 34.69 -6.85
C LEU A 69 16.32 35.35 -5.49
N ALA A 70 16.14 34.57 -4.41
CA ALA A 70 16.01 35.08 -3.06
C ALA A 70 17.31 35.72 -2.53
N ALA A 71 18.47 35.28 -3.01
CA ALA A 71 19.78 35.83 -2.68
C ALA A 71 20.12 37.12 -3.46
N GLY A 72 19.36 37.46 -4.50
CA GLY A 72 19.58 38.64 -5.34
C GLY A 72 20.39 38.37 -6.61
N ASP A 73 20.77 37.11 -6.88
CA ASP A 73 21.54 36.70 -8.07
C ASP A 73 20.67 36.57 -9.33
N GLY A 74 19.34 36.64 -9.17
CA GLY A 74 18.37 36.47 -10.24
C GLY A 74 18.04 35.02 -10.58
N LEU A 75 17.33 34.81 -11.67
CA LEU A 75 16.94 33.48 -12.17
C LEU A 75 18.06 32.86 -12.99
N VAL A 76 19.12 32.41 -12.31
CA VAL A 76 20.33 31.85 -12.94
C VAL A 76 20.61 30.42 -12.45
N TRP A 77 21.20 29.59 -13.31
CA TRP A 77 21.65 28.25 -12.92
C TRP A 77 22.99 28.28 -12.19
N ASN A 78 23.99 28.90 -12.82
CA ASN A 78 25.30 29.19 -12.23
C ASN A 78 25.40 30.71 -12.04
N VAL A 79 25.71 31.14 -10.82
CA VAL A 79 25.90 32.56 -10.51
C VAL A 79 27.10 33.09 -11.29
N GLY A 80 26.93 34.24 -11.95
CA GLY A 80 27.94 34.85 -12.81
C GLY A 80 27.94 34.35 -14.28
N GLU A 81 27.11 33.37 -14.63
CA GLU A 81 26.94 32.91 -16.01
C GLU A 81 25.68 33.51 -16.65
N PRO A 82 25.60 33.53 -18.01
CA PRO A 82 24.39 33.97 -18.69
C PRO A 82 23.14 33.18 -18.22
N PRO A 83 22.00 33.85 -17.99
CA PRO A 83 20.80 33.19 -17.50
C PRO A 83 20.27 32.17 -18.51
N ILE A 84 19.76 31.06 -17.97
CA ILE A 84 19.10 29.98 -18.73
C ILE A 84 17.82 29.56 -18.03
N GLU A 85 16.77 29.29 -18.79
CA GLU A 85 15.47 28.87 -18.25
C GLU A 85 15.39 27.34 -18.21
N GLY A 86 16.03 26.73 -17.21
CA GLY A 86 16.00 25.29 -16.96
C GLY A 86 14.76 24.78 -16.19
N PHE A 87 13.79 25.66 -15.98
CA PHE A 87 12.51 25.37 -15.31
C PHE A 87 11.32 25.73 -16.23
N THR A 88 10.15 25.16 -15.98
CA THR A 88 8.90 25.46 -16.73
C THR A 88 7.76 25.91 -15.84
N ASN A 89 8.08 26.23 -14.59
CA ASN A 89 7.14 26.48 -13.51
C ASN A 89 7.44 27.79 -12.79
N LEU A 90 7.50 28.89 -13.54
CA LEU A 90 7.88 30.21 -13.04
C LEU A 90 7.13 30.61 -11.77
N LEU A 91 5.80 30.48 -11.73
CA LEU A 91 5.03 30.85 -10.54
C LEU A 91 5.38 29.96 -9.32
N TRP A 92 5.76 28.70 -9.55
CA TRP A 92 6.20 27.78 -8.50
C TRP A 92 7.62 28.09 -8.01
N VAL A 93 8.53 28.49 -8.89
CA VAL A 93 9.87 29.01 -8.52
C VAL A 93 9.73 30.26 -7.67
N LEU A 94 8.83 31.18 -8.03
CA LEU A 94 8.55 32.37 -7.23
C LEU A 94 8.00 31.98 -5.84
N TRP A 95 7.10 31.01 -5.76
CA TRP A 95 6.64 30.49 -4.47
C TRP A 95 7.76 29.83 -3.64
N MET A 96 8.62 29.03 -4.28
CA MET A 96 9.79 28.44 -3.64
C MET A 96 10.80 29.48 -3.16
N SER A 97 10.87 30.64 -3.81
CA SER A 97 11.77 31.74 -3.39
C SER A 97 11.30 32.33 -2.05
N VAL A 98 9.98 32.36 -1.79
CA VAL A 98 9.42 32.78 -0.50
C VAL A 98 10.01 31.93 0.64
N ALA A 99 10.11 30.61 0.45
CA ALA A 99 10.68 29.71 1.46
C ALA A 99 12.13 30.08 1.85
N HIS A 100 12.91 30.58 0.89
CA HIS A 100 14.28 31.03 1.12
C HIS A 100 14.34 32.42 1.74
N THR A 101 13.46 33.35 1.32
CA THR A 101 13.38 34.70 1.93
C THR A 101 12.96 34.67 3.39
N LEU A 102 12.24 33.63 3.83
CA LEU A 102 11.88 33.40 5.22
C LEU A 102 13.06 32.94 6.10
N GLY A 103 14.25 32.71 5.52
CA GLY A 103 15.44 32.29 6.27
C GLY A 103 15.34 30.88 6.83
N LEU A 104 14.53 30.00 6.23
CA LEU A 104 14.40 28.60 6.66
C LEU A 104 15.73 27.86 6.47
N SER A 105 16.09 27.02 7.44
CA SER A 105 17.30 26.19 7.35
C SER A 105 17.18 25.18 6.21
N GLU A 106 18.33 24.74 5.67
CA GLU A 106 18.37 23.75 4.58
C GLU A 106 17.69 22.43 4.94
N SER A 107 17.65 22.06 6.22
CA SER A 107 16.96 20.87 6.70
C SER A 107 15.43 21.00 6.70
N LYS A 108 14.89 22.21 6.64
CA LYS A 108 13.45 22.52 6.78
C LYS A 108 12.82 23.19 5.57
N VAL A 109 13.59 23.82 4.69
CA VAL A 109 13.04 24.54 3.53
C VAL A 109 12.17 23.64 2.64
N SER A 110 12.55 22.37 2.44
CA SER A 110 11.74 21.38 1.75
C SER A 110 10.41 21.11 2.48
N LEU A 111 10.40 21.08 3.81
CA LEU A 111 9.20 20.84 4.61
C LEU A 111 8.13 21.91 4.36
N PHE A 112 8.53 23.18 4.21
CA PHE A 112 7.61 24.26 3.85
C PHE A 112 6.87 23.99 2.54
N ILE A 113 7.58 23.47 1.53
CA ILE A 113 6.99 23.09 0.24
C ILE A 113 6.07 21.88 0.40
N MET A 114 6.48 20.85 1.15
CA MET A 114 5.65 19.66 1.42
C MET A 114 4.33 20.04 2.12
N LEU A 115 4.41 20.91 3.12
CA LEU A 115 3.25 21.36 3.88
C LEU A 115 2.35 22.28 3.05
N THR A 116 2.91 23.10 2.15
CA THR A 116 2.11 23.80 1.11
C THR A 116 1.35 22.76 0.26
N GLY A 117 2.01 21.67 -0.11
CA GLY A 117 1.40 20.55 -0.81
C GLY A 117 0.22 19.92 -0.06
N VAL A 118 0.32 19.76 1.27
CA VAL A 118 -0.79 19.28 2.12
C VAL A 118 -2.01 20.20 1.99
N ALA A 119 -1.81 21.51 2.08
CA ALA A 119 -2.89 22.49 1.95
C ALA A 119 -3.54 22.43 0.57
N ILE A 120 -2.73 22.32 -0.48
CA ILE A 120 -3.17 22.20 -1.87
C ILE A 120 -3.98 20.93 -2.10
N LEU A 121 -3.55 19.78 -1.57
CA LEU A 121 -4.27 18.50 -1.68
C LEU A 121 -5.64 18.57 -1.01
N LEU A 122 -5.70 19.11 0.21
CA LEU A 122 -6.97 19.32 0.92
C LEU A 122 -7.89 20.23 0.12
N ALA A 123 -7.40 21.40 -0.33
CA ALA A 123 -8.18 22.33 -1.13
C ALA A 123 -8.69 21.68 -2.43
N THR A 124 -7.85 20.91 -3.11
CA THR A 124 -8.21 20.19 -4.34
C THR A 124 -9.32 19.19 -4.07
N GLY A 125 -9.18 18.35 -3.04
CA GLY A 125 -10.20 17.39 -2.64
C GLY A 125 -11.55 18.06 -2.33
N LEU A 126 -11.54 19.23 -1.67
CA LEU A 126 -12.74 20.00 -1.37
C LEU A 126 -13.40 20.56 -2.62
N VAL A 127 -12.63 21.18 -3.52
CA VAL A 127 -13.14 21.71 -4.79
C VAL A 127 -13.74 20.59 -5.65
N VAL A 128 -13.06 19.46 -5.77
CA VAL A 128 -13.54 18.32 -6.56
C VAL A 128 -14.79 17.69 -5.92
N SER A 129 -14.87 17.64 -4.60
CA SER A 129 -16.08 17.25 -3.86
C SER A 129 -17.27 18.18 -4.14
N LYS A 130 -17.03 19.50 -4.24
CA LYS A 130 -18.05 20.50 -4.63
C LYS A 130 -18.53 20.31 -6.06
N ILE A 131 -17.61 20.06 -7.00
CA ILE A 131 -17.95 19.75 -8.40
C ILE A 131 -18.87 18.53 -8.45
N ALA A 132 -18.52 17.46 -7.74
CA ALA A 132 -19.33 16.25 -7.72
C ALA A 132 -20.75 16.49 -7.18
N ARG A 133 -20.88 17.26 -6.09
CA ARG A 133 -22.18 17.67 -5.53
C ARG A 133 -23.01 18.48 -6.54
N LYS A 134 -22.36 19.34 -7.33
CA LYS A 134 -23.02 20.16 -8.36
C LYS A 134 -23.53 19.34 -9.55
N ILE A 135 -22.99 18.15 -9.77
CA ILE A 135 -23.36 17.28 -10.90
C ILE A 135 -24.43 16.26 -10.48
N VAL A 136 -24.34 15.68 -9.27
CA VAL A 136 -25.26 14.63 -8.81
C VAL A 136 -25.74 14.89 -7.39
N ASP A 137 -27.05 14.79 -7.20
CA ASP A 137 -27.72 14.89 -5.90
C ASP A 137 -27.72 13.53 -5.16
N ALA A 138 -26.52 13.04 -4.84
CA ALA A 138 -26.34 11.80 -4.09
C ALA A 138 -25.36 12.04 -2.92
N PRO A 139 -25.81 11.94 -1.65
CA PRO A 139 -25.01 12.33 -0.48
C PRO A 139 -23.68 11.61 -0.31
N TRP A 140 -23.56 10.39 -0.86
CA TRP A 140 -22.36 9.56 -0.80
C TRP A 140 -21.31 9.95 -1.84
N VAL A 141 -21.71 10.58 -2.97
CA VAL A 141 -20.82 10.90 -4.09
C VAL A 141 -19.77 11.95 -3.69
N PRO A 142 -20.09 13.09 -3.04
CA PRO A 142 -19.07 14.05 -2.61
C PRO A 142 -18.08 13.47 -1.61
N VAL A 143 -18.51 12.57 -0.72
CA VAL A 143 -17.65 11.88 0.25
C VAL A 143 -16.69 10.92 -0.46
N ALA A 144 -17.24 10.13 -1.39
CA ALA A 144 -16.50 9.18 -2.20
C ALA A 144 -15.43 9.88 -3.07
N VAL A 145 -15.81 10.97 -3.73
CA VAL A 145 -14.91 11.77 -4.56
C VAL A 145 -13.81 12.44 -3.72
N LEU A 146 -14.16 12.97 -2.54
CA LEU A 146 -13.17 13.52 -1.61
C LEU A 146 -12.14 12.45 -1.22
N ALA A 147 -12.62 11.26 -0.81
CA ALA A 147 -11.73 10.15 -0.44
C ALA A 147 -10.85 9.72 -1.62
N ALA A 148 -11.43 9.47 -2.79
CA ALA A 148 -10.67 9.05 -3.97
C ALA A 148 -9.62 10.09 -4.39
N THR A 149 -9.92 11.40 -4.28
CA THR A 149 -8.97 12.47 -4.63
C THR A 149 -7.84 12.58 -3.60
N LEU A 150 -8.15 12.54 -2.29
CA LEU A 150 -7.14 12.65 -1.24
C LEU A 150 -6.23 11.43 -1.12
N PHE A 151 -6.67 10.27 -1.61
CA PHE A 151 -5.88 9.03 -1.66
C PHE A 151 -5.43 8.65 -3.08
N ASP A 152 -5.53 9.56 -4.05
CA ASP A 152 -4.96 9.38 -5.38
C ASP A 152 -3.43 9.46 -5.29
N TYR A 153 -2.79 8.30 -5.13
CA TYR A 153 -1.36 8.22 -4.80
C TYR A 153 -0.45 9.03 -5.75
N PRO A 154 -0.61 9.00 -7.09
CA PRO A 154 0.14 9.85 -8.00
C PRO A 154 0.04 11.35 -7.67
N LEU A 155 -1.17 11.85 -7.42
CA LEU A 155 -1.40 13.25 -7.07
C LEU A 155 -0.75 13.59 -5.73
N VAL A 156 -0.86 12.70 -4.73
CA VAL A 156 -0.20 12.85 -3.44
C VAL A 156 1.32 12.88 -3.60
N PHE A 157 1.88 11.91 -4.32
CA PHE A 157 3.32 11.78 -4.51
C PHE A 157 3.90 13.02 -5.17
N TRP A 158 3.39 13.42 -6.35
CA TRP A 158 3.96 14.57 -7.06
C TRP A 158 3.81 15.86 -6.25
N THR A 159 2.70 16.03 -5.54
CA THR A 159 2.45 17.24 -4.75
C THR A 159 3.30 17.31 -3.48
N LEU A 160 3.31 16.25 -2.66
CA LEU A 160 4.09 16.22 -1.42
C LEU A 160 5.59 16.10 -1.66
N ARG A 161 6.01 15.69 -2.87
CA ARG A 161 7.42 15.66 -3.26
C ARG A 161 7.86 16.94 -3.96
N GLY A 162 7.06 17.99 -3.89
CA GLY A 162 7.45 19.36 -4.24
C GLY A 162 7.26 19.76 -5.70
N MET A 163 6.69 18.89 -6.54
CA MET A 163 6.31 19.26 -7.90
C MET A 163 5.03 20.10 -7.89
N GLU A 164 4.91 20.99 -8.87
CA GLU A 164 3.78 21.91 -9.03
C GLU A 164 2.44 21.24 -9.46
N VAL A 165 2.42 19.92 -9.62
CA VAL A 165 1.29 19.14 -10.14
C VAL A 165 0.01 19.37 -9.32
N GLY A 166 0.12 19.35 -7.99
CA GLY A 166 -1.03 19.63 -7.12
C GLY A 166 -1.55 21.06 -7.26
N ALA A 167 -0.64 22.04 -7.38
CA ALA A 167 -1.03 23.44 -7.55
C ALA A 167 -1.77 23.64 -8.87
N LEU A 168 -1.27 23.04 -9.95
CA LEU A 168 -1.95 23.04 -11.25
C LEU A 168 -3.32 22.36 -11.16
N ALA A 169 -3.42 21.20 -10.50
CA ALA A 169 -4.69 20.51 -10.32
C ALA A 169 -5.71 21.41 -9.58
N LEU A 170 -5.31 22.04 -8.47
CA LEU A 170 -6.16 22.98 -7.75
C LEU A 170 -6.70 24.09 -8.66
N PHE A 171 -5.84 24.67 -9.51
CA PHE A 171 -6.23 25.74 -10.43
C PHE A 171 -7.22 25.23 -11.50
N VAL A 172 -6.91 24.10 -12.14
CA VAL A 172 -7.76 23.48 -13.17
C VAL A 172 -9.14 23.13 -12.61
N TYR A 173 -9.21 22.52 -11.43
CA TYR A 173 -10.49 22.12 -10.84
C TYR A 173 -11.24 23.30 -10.23
N THR A 174 -10.56 24.36 -9.76
CA THR A 174 -11.23 25.61 -9.36
C THR A 174 -11.83 26.30 -10.59
N LEU A 175 -11.10 26.35 -11.72
CA LEU A 175 -11.62 26.84 -12.99
C LEU A 175 -12.83 26.03 -13.47
N LEU A 176 -12.76 24.69 -13.36
CA LEU A 176 -13.88 23.82 -13.70
C LEU A 176 -15.10 24.10 -12.79
N TRP A 177 -14.91 24.24 -11.48
CA TRP A 177 -16.01 24.59 -10.59
C TRP A 177 -16.63 25.95 -10.97
N LEU A 178 -15.80 26.99 -11.17
CA LEU A 178 -16.28 28.34 -11.52
C LEU A 178 -16.99 28.38 -12.88
N VAL A 179 -16.55 27.61 -13.88
CA VAL A 179 -17.26 27.56 -15.18
C VAL A 179 -18.63 26.93 -15.03
N LEU A 180 -18.77 25.91 -14.17
CA LEU A 180 -20.07 25.30 -13.89
C LEU A 180 -20.99 26.24 -13.11
N GLU A 181 -20.44 27.10 -12.25
CA GLU A 181 -21.21 28.18 -11.61
C GLU A 181 -21.66 29.23 -12.65
N ASN A 182 -20.79 29.61 -13.60
CA ASN A 182 -21.11 30.59 -14.64
C ASN A 182 -22.08 30.05 -15.71
N GLU A 183 -22.11 28.73 -15.92
CA GLU A 183 -23.14 28.05 -16.71
C GLU A 183 -24.53 28.21 -16.06
N ASP A 184 -24.61 28.13 -14.72
CA ASP A 184 -25.87 28.25 -13.97
C ASP A 184 -26.34 29.70 -13.92
N GLU A 185 -25.44 30.59 -13.50
CA GLU A 185 -25.69 32.03 -13.37
C GLU A 185 -24.40 32.78 -13.68
N PHE A 186 -24.39 33.61 -14.72
CA PHE A 186 -23.18 34.34 -15.10
C PHE A 186 -22.80 35.41 -14.06
N SER A 187 -21.52 35.46 -13.67
CA SER A 187 -20.96 36.50 -12.81
C SER A 187 -19.64 37.04 -13.36
N LEU A 188 -19.54 38.37 -13.46
CA LEU A 188 -18.31 39.05 -13.90
C LEU A 188 -17.15 38.85 -12.90
N PRO A 189 -17.32 39.03 -11.57
CA PRO A 189 -16.28 38.72 -10.59
C PRO A 189 -15.74 37.29 -10.71
N ARG A 190 -16.62 36.29 -10.89
CA ARG A 190 -16.19 34.90 -11.12
C ARG A 190 -15.39 34.76 -12.41
N SER A 191 -15.80 35.42 -13.49
CA SER A 191 -15.09 35.41 -14.78
C SER A 191 -13.71 36.09 -14.70
N LEU A 192 -13.57 37.17 -13.93
CA LEU A 192 -12.29 37.84 -13.68
C LEU A 192 -11.36 36.95 -12.84
N LEU A 193 -11.88 36.31 -11.78
CA LEU A 193 -11.14 35.33 -11.00
C LEU A 193 -10.69 34.14 -11.87
N MET A 194 -11.56 33.65 -12.75
CA MET A 194 -11.18 32.63 -13.73
C MET A 194 -10.05 33.12 -14.64
N GLY A 195 -10.10 34.38 -15.11
CA GLY A 195 -9.00 34.97 -15.86
C GLY A 195 -7.67 34.95 -15.10
N ALA A 196 -7.67 35.41 -13.84
CA ALA A 196 -6.48 35.38 -12.99
C ALA A 196 -5.94 33.96 -12.74
N LEU A 197 -6.84 32.99 -12.49
CA LEU A 197 -6.46 31.58 -12.34
C LEU A 197 -5.94 30.97 -13.64
N THR A 198 -6.48 31.34 -14.80
CA THR A 198 -5.95 30.95 -16.11
C THR A 198 -4.53 31.47 -16.31
N ALA A 199 -4.27 32.74 -16.00
CA ALA A 199 -2.92 33.31 -16.06
C ALA A 199 -1.96 32.55 -15.13
N GLY A 200 -2.37 32.31 -13.88
CA GLY A 200 -1.55 31.57 -12.93
C GLY A 200 -1.31 30.10 -13.32
N ALA A 201 -2.29 29.42 -13.91
CA ALA A 201 -2.13 28.05 -14.40
C ALA A 201 -1.09 27.99 -15.53
N LEU A 202 -1.12 28.95 -16.46
CA LEU A 202 -0.16 29.07 -17.56
C LEU A 202 1.26 29.39 -17.07
N LEU A 203 1.39 30.18 -16.01
CA LEU A 203 2.68 30.51 -15.37
C LEU A 203 3.21 29.40 -14.44
N ILE A 204 2.34 28.55 -13.90
CA ILE A 204 2.73 27.31 -13.21
C ILE A 204 3.23 26.29 -14.23
N ARG A 205 2.53 26.14 -15.35
CA ARG A 205 2.83 25.12 -16.36
C ARG A 205 2.21 25.52 -17.70
N SER A 206 3.02 25.60 -18.75
CA SER A 206 2.53 25.98 -20.09
C SER A 206 1.58 24.95 -20.70
N ASP A 207 1.69 23.67 -20.34
CA ASP A 207 0.81 22.59 -20.79
C ASP A 207 -0.60 22.64 -20.18
N SER A 208 -0.81 23.49 -19.16
CA SER A 208 -2.15 23.78 -18.63
C SER A 208 -3.11 24.33 -19.70
N VAL A 209 -2.59 24.81 -20.84
CA VAL A 209 -3.40 25.22 -21.99
C VAL A 209 -4.37 24.13 -22.45
N VAL A 210 -4.02 22.84 -22.29
CA VAL A 210 -4.88 21.72 -22.68
C VAL A 210 -6.16 21.66 -21.83
N PRO A 211 -6.10 21.49 -20.50
CA PRO A 211 -7.30 21.45 -19.66
C PRO A 211 -7.98 22.81 -19.56
N VAL A 212 -7.22 23.90 -19.44
CA VAL A 212 -7.77 25.26 -19.30
C VAL A 212 -8.48 25.65 -20.60
N GLY A 213 -7.90 25.38 -21.76
CA GLY A 213 -8.52 25.64 -23.05
C GLY A 213 -9.86 24.94 -23.23
N LEU A 214 -9.98 23.68 -22.78
CA LEU A 214 -11.24 22.93 -22.81
C LEU A 214 -12.29 23.52 -21.85
N ILE A 215 -11.89 23.93 -20.65
CA ILE A 215 -12.78 24.60 -19.68
C ILE A 215 -13.25 25.95 -20.24
N CYS A 216 -12.37 26.73 -20.85
CA CYS A 216 -12.69 28.01 -21.45
C CYS A 216 -13.60 27.85 -22.68
N LEU A 217 -13.35 26.84 -23.53
CA LEU A 217 -14.23 26.50 -24.65
C LEU A 217 -15.63 26.12 -24.13
N TYR A 218 -15.70 25.28 -23.09
CA TYR A 218 -16.98 24.94 -22.46
C TYR A 218 -17.71 26.19 -21.95
N GLY A 219 -17.01 27.09 -21.26
CA GLY A 219 -17.58 28.35 -20.77
C GLY A 219 -18.11 29.23 -21.90
N PHE A 220 -17.34 29.36 -22.99
CA PHE A 220 -17.78 30.10 -24.18
C PHE A 220 -19.05 29.51 -24.82
N LEU A 221 -19.18 28.19 -24.82
CA LEU A 221 -20.33 27.50 -25.38
C LEU A 221 -21.58 27.53 -24.48
N THR A 222 -21.42 27.75 -23.17
CA THR A 222 -22.50 27.57 -22.18
C THR A 222 -22.92 28.82 -21.43
N CYS A 223 -22.03 29.81 -21.25
CA CYS A 223 -22.33 31.02 -20.48
C CYS A 223 -23.24 31.97 -21.27
N SER A 224 -24.19 32.62 -20.58
CA SER A 224 -25.10 33.60 -21.20
C SER A 224 -24.38 34.80 -21.80
N ARG A 225 -23.34 35.32 -21.12
CA ARG A 225 -22.48 36.43 -21.60
C ARG A 225 -21.14 35.93 -22.17
N ARG A 226 -21.20 34.99 -23.11
CA ARG A 226 -20.01 34.30 -23.68
C ARG A 226 -18.88 35.19 -24.21
N PHE A 227 -19.19 36.34 -24.83
CA PHE A 227 -18.16 37.23 -25.36
C PHE A 227 -17.44 38.02 -24.26
N VAL A 228 -18.16 38.44 -23.21
CA VAL A 228 -17.57 39.07 -22.02
C VAL A 228 -16.69 38.06 -21.28
N PHE A 229 -17.20 36.83 -21.12
CA PHE A 229 -16.43 35.72 -20.57
C PHE A 229 -15.12 35.51 -21.34
N ALA A 230 -15.19 35.35 -22.66
CA ALA A 230 -14.03 35.13 -23.52
C ALA A 230 -13.05 36.31 -23.49
N ALA A 231 -13.53 37.55 -23.48
CA ALA A 231 -12.68 38.73 -23.37
C ALA A 231 -11.90 38.77 -22.04
N CYS A 232 -12.56 38.45 -20.91
CA CYS A 232 -11.90 38.38 -19.61
C CYS A 232 -10.79 37.32 -19.62
N ILE A 233 -11.12 36.07 -19.98
CA ILE A 233 -10.13 34.99 -20.02
C ILE A 233 -9.00 35.30 -21.01
N GLY A 234 -9.34 35.77 -22.21
CA GLY A 234 -8.39 36.09 -23.27
C GLY A 234 -7.40 37.20 -22.88
N ALA A 235 -7.85 38.24 -22.17
CA ALA A 235 -6.98 39.31 -21.69
C ALA A 235 -5.93 38.78 -20.70
N PHE A 236 -6.34 37.99 -19.70
CA PHE A 236 -5.41 37.41 -18.73
C PHE A 236 -4.48 36.37 -19.36
N ALA A 237 -5.01 35.47 -20.19
CA ALA A 237 -4.22 34.45 -20.88
C ALA A 237 -3.20 35.09 -21.83
N GLY A 238 -3.63 36.07 -22.64
CA GLY A 238 -2.78 36.83 -23.54
C GLY A 238 -1.69 37.59 -22.80
N THR A 239 -2.02 38.20 -21.66
CA THR A 239 -1.03 38.89 -20.80
C THR A 239 -0.03 37.91 -20.22
N ALA A 240 -0.46 36.76 -19.72
CA ALA A 240 0.43 35.75 -19.14
C ALA A 240 1.38 35.16 -20.19
N VAL A 241 0.86 34.69 -21.33
CA VAL A 241 1.66 34.10 -22.40
C VAL A 241 2.56 35.13 -23.06
N GLY A 242 2.00 36.29 -23.44
CA GLY A 242 2.74 37.38 -24.05
C GLY A 242 3.81 37.94 -23.11
N GLY A 243 3.46 38.22 -21.85
CA GLY A 243 4.37 38.70 -20.82
C GLY A 243 5.50 37.72 -20.53
N GLN A 244 5.19 36.43 -20.35
CA GLN A 244 6.22 35.40 -20.13
C GLN A 244 7.14 35.24 -21.34
N THR A 245 6.61 35.34 -22.56
CA THR A 245 7.39 35.25 -23.80
C THR A 245 8.31 36.45 -23.97
N LEU A 246 7.82 37.66 -23.71
CA LEU A 246 8.63 38.89 -23.73
C LEU A 246 9.70 38.86 -22.65
N PHE A 247 9.34 38.46 -21.42
CA PHE A 247 10.29 38.27 -20.33
C PHE A 247 11.38 37.26 -20.70
N ARG A 248 11.01 36.11 -21.27
CA ARG A 248 11.96 35.09 -21.69
C ARG A 248 12.92 35.60 -22.76
N LYS A 249 12.41 36.31 -23.77
CA LYS A 249 13.24 36.89 -24.83
C LYS A 249 14.18 37.98 -24.31
N ALA A 250 13.71 38.79 -23.36
CA ALA A 250 14.49 39.87 -22.77
C ALA A 250 15.56 39.36 -21.80
N TYR A 251 15.22 38.39 -20.95
CA TYR A 251 16.05 37.91 -19.86
C TYR A 251 16.90 36.69 -20.23
N PHE A 252 16.33 35.67 -20.87
CA PHE A 252 17.02 34.42 -21.23
C PHE A 252 17.54 34.40 -22.68
N HIS A 253 17.22 35.43 -23.49
CA HIS A 253 17.58 35.53 -24.90
C HIS A 253 17.10 34.35 -25.78
N GLU A 254 16.01 33.70 -25.37
CA GLU A 254 15.41 32.56 -26.07
C GLU A 254 13.90 32.79 -26.25
N SER A 255 13.29 32.14 -27.24
CA SER A 255 11.83 32.24 -27.46
C SER A 255 11.05 31.13 -26.73
N LEU A 256 11.70 30.01 -26.43
CA LEU A 256 11.14 28.83 -25.77
C LEU A 256 12.05 28.42 -24.60
N PRO A 257 11.51 27.80 -23.55
CA PRO A 257 12.32 27.36 -22.40
C PRO A 257 13.34 26.29 -22.81
N ASN A 258 14.46 26.18 -22.10
CA ASN A 258 15.52 25.24 -22.46
C ASN A 258 15.03 23.79 -22.45
N THR A 259 14.11 23.48 -21.53
CA THR A 259 13.44 22.18 -21.42
C THR A 259 12.64 21.79 -22.67
N TYR A 260 12.15 22.75 -23.47
CA TYR A 260 11.51 22.45 -24.76
C TYR A 260 12.53 21.91 -25.74
N PHE A 261 13.68 22.57 -25.85
CA PHE A 261 14.75 22.12 -26.74
C PHE A 261 15.26 20.74 -26.32
N LEU A 262 15.47 20.56 -25.03
CA LEU A 262 15.87 19.27 -24.48
C LEU A 262 14.89 18.15 -24.86
N LYS A 263 13.58 18.34 -24.66
CA LYS A 263 12.59 17.26 -24.76
C LYS A 263 11.97 17.06 -26.13
N LEU A 264 11.93 18.08 -26.99
CA LEU A 264 11.14 18.06 -28.23
C LEU A 264 11.94 18.44 -29.48
N TYR A 265 13.03 19.20 -29.34
CA TYR A 265 13.81 19.63 -30.49
C TYR A 265 14.60 18.45 -31.07
N LYS A 266 14.52 18.31 -32.41
CA LYS A 266 15.12 17.23 -33.19
C LYS A 266 14.59 15.81 -32.89
N ILE A 267 13.41 15.72 -32.27
CA ILE A 267 12.75 14.44 -32.00
C ILE A 267 11.47 14.33 -32.85
N SER A 268 11.38 13.27 -33.66
CA SER A 268 10.23 13.07 -34.55
C SER A 268 8.91 12.91 -33.79
N ALA A 269 7.82 13.45 -34.34
CA ALA A 269 6.49 13.30 -33.75
C ALA A 269 6.06 11.83 -33.64
N LEU A 270 6.45 11.00 -34.61
CA LEU A 270 6.15 9.57 -34.60
C LEU A 270 6.85 8.86 -33.44
N ALA A 271 8.12 9.17 -33.15
CA ALA A 271 8.84 8.59 -32.01
C ALA A 271 8.16 8.95 -30.67
N ARG A 272 7.75 10.22 -30.52
CA ARG A 272 7.01 10.68 -29.33
C ARG A 272 5.69 9.95 -29.19
N ILE A 273 4.82 10.00 -30.20
CA ILE A 273 3.49 9.38 -30.16
C ILE A 273 3.60 7.88 -29.89
N LYS A 274 4.55 7.18 -30.53
CA LYS A 274 4.75 5.74 -30.34
C LYS A 274 5.10 5.40 -28.88
N ARG A 275 6.09 6.09 -28.29
CA ARG A 275 6.47 5.90 -26.88
C ARG A 275 5.33 6.28 -25.95
N GLY A 276 4.76 7.46 -26.14
CA GLY A 276 3.70 7.99 -25.29
C GLY A 276 2.44 7.14 -25.32
N ALA A 277 2.06 6.59 -26.48
CA ALA A 277 0.89 5.71 -26.59
C ALA A 277 1.11 4.41 -25.84
N PHE A 278 2.31 3.85 -25.93
CA PHE A 278 2.66 2.63 -25.18
C PHE A 278 2.54 2.87 -23.67
N VAL A 279 3.19 3.91 -23.16
CA VAL A 279 3.16 4.32 -21.75
C VAL A 279 1.73 4.57 -21.27
N ALA A 280 0.95 5.36 -22.03
CA ALA A 280 -0.42 5.70 -21.68
C ALA A 280 -1.30 4.45 -21.60
N LEU A 281 -1.21 3.54 -22.57
CA LEU A 281 -1.99 2.29 -22.58
C LEU A 281 -1.58 1.36 -21.44
N GLU A 282 -0.30 1.29 -21.09
CA GLU A 282 0.18 0.51 -19.94
C GLU A 282 -0.40 1.08 -18.65
N VAL A 283 -0.29 2.38 -18.38
CA VAL A 283 -0.85 2.99 -17.17
C VAL A 283 -2.37 2.83 -17.11
N LEU A 284 -3.07 3.03 -18.25
CA LEU A 284 -4.52 2.89 -18.32
C LEU A 284 -4.98 1.47 -18.02
N THR A 285 -4.26 0.45 -18.49
CA THR A 285 -4.66 -0.95 -18.33
C THR A 285 -4.13 -1.59 -17.05
N MET A 286 -3.00 -1.12 -16.53
CA MET A 286 -2.41 -1.63 -15.30
C MET A 286 -3.03 -1.00 -14.05
N HIS A 287 -3.23 0.33 -14.06
CA HIS A 287 -3.73 1.08 -12.91
C HIS A 287 -5.20 1.45 -13.06
N LEU A 288 -5.61 1.91 -14.24
CA LEU A 288 -6.94 2.51 -14.40
C LEU A 288 -7.96 1.58 -15.06
N ALA A 289 -7.65 0.28 -15.23
CA ALA A 289 -8.52 -0.64 -15.94
C ALA A 289 -9.92 -0.73 -15.33
N VAL A 290 -10.04 -0.77 -14.00
CA VAL A 290 -11.33 -0.82 -13.31
C VAL A 290 -12.14 0.48 -13.51
N PRO A 291 -11.64 1.68 -13.15
CA PRO A 291 -12.39 2.91 -13.36
C PRO A 291 -12.68 3.20 -14.84
N VAL A 292 -11.73 2.96 -15.75
CA VAL A 292 -11.96 3.10 -17.20
C VAL A 292 -13.03 2.12 -17.69
N SER A 293 -13.01 0.86 -17.23
CA SER A 293 -14.02 -0.13 -17.60
C SER A 293 -15.43 0.24 -17.10
N ILE A 294 -15.54 0.89 -15.94
CA ILE A 294 -16.83 1.40 -15.43
C ILE A 294 -17.38 2.50 -16.35
N VAL A 295 -16.52 3.44 -16.75
CA VAL A 295 -16.90 4.51 -17.69
C VAL A 295 -17.30 3.93 -19.05
N LEU A 296 -16.50 3.03 -19.62
CA LEU A 296 -16.79 2.35 -20.88
C LEU A 296 -18.07 1.50 -20.82
N ALA A 297 -18.34 0.86 -19.68
CA ALA A 297 -19.54 0.07 -19.49
C ALA A 297 -20.82 0.92 -19.52
N ASN A 298 -20.73 2.16 -19.04
CA ASN A 298 -21.87 3.08 -19.01
C ASN A 298 -22.05 3.86 -20.32
N LEU A 299 -20.95 4.25 -20.98
CA LEU A 299 -20.96 4.99 -22.25
C LEU A 299 -21.49 4.20 -23.45
N GLY A 300 -21.83 2.91 -23.26
CA GLY A 300 -21.85 1.87 -24.28
C GLY A 300 -22.16 2.39 -25.68
N PHE A 301 -21.12 2.36 -26.54
CA PHE A 301 -21.04 2.76 -27.95
C PHE A 301 -22.36 3.09 -28.67
N ASP A 302 -23.07 4.10 -28.20
CA ASP A 302 -24.27 4.56 -28.86
C ASP A 302 -23.79 5.45 -30.00
N ARG A 303 -23.66 4.86 -31.20
CA ARG A 303 -23.23 5.60 -32.40
C ARG A 303 -24.09 6.85 -32.62
N GLU A 304 -25.30 6.85 -32.09
CA GLU A 304 -26.23 7.98 -32.07
C GLU A 304 -25.66 9.23 -31.38
N LEU A 305 -24.79 9.11 -30.36
CA LEU A 305 -24.14 10.26 -29.70
C LEU A 305 -23.18 11.03 -30.62
N LEU A 306 -22.66 10.38 -31.68
CA LEU A 306 -21.78 10.99 -32.67
C LEU A 306 -22.55 11.61 -33.85
N THR A 307 -23.87 11.49 -33.87
CA THR A 307 -24.73 12.09 -34.89
C THR A 307 -25.17 13.51 -34.49
N ARG A 308 -25.74 14.25 -35.45
CA ARG A 308 -26.28 15.59 -35.19
C ARG A 308 -27.33 15.60 -34.06
N SER A 309 -28.21 14.59 -34.00
CA SER A 309 -29.21 14.45 -32.93
C SER A 309 -28.55 14.16 -31.57
N GLY A 310 -27.46 13.39 -31.55
CA GLY A 310 -26.64 13.15 -30.36
C GLY A 310 -26.00 14.43 -29.81
N LEU A 311 -25.43 15.27 -30.67
CA LEU A 311 -24.85 16.55 -30.28
C LEU A 311 -25.93 17.51 -29.72
N GLU A 312 -27.12 17.54 -30.31
CA GLU A 312 -28.25 18.31 -29.77
C GLU A 312 -28.69 17.79 -28.39
N LYS A 313 -28.68 16.47 -28.18
CA LYS A 313 -28.98 15.85 -26.88
C LYS A 313 -27.95 16.26 -25.82
N ILE A 314 -26.65 16.29 -26.16
CA ILE A 314 -25.59 16.78 -25.27
C ILE A 314 -25.78 18.28 -24.98
N ALA A 315 -26.11 19.09 -25.98
CA ALA A 315 -26.33 20.53 -25.80
C ALA A 315 -27.56 20.84 -24.91
N LYS A 316 -28.61 20.02 -24.96
CA LYS A 316 -29.83 20.21 -24.14
C LYS A 316 -29.72 19.59 -22.75
N ASN A 317 -29.05 18.44 -22.59
CA ASN A 317 -28.93 17.74 -21.33
C ASN A 317 -27.67 18.17 -20.55
N LYS A 318 -27.89 18.97 -19.51
CA LYS A 318 -26.83 19.52 -18.65
C LYS A 318 -25.95 18.45 -17.98
N LEU A 319 -26.55 17.37 -17.47
CA LEU A 319 -25.81 16.27 -16.85
C LEU A 319 -24.89 15.60 -17.87
N LEU A 320 -25.43 15.25 -19.04
CA LEU A 320 -24.67 14.61 -20.11
C LEU A 320 -23.55 15.51 -20.62
N ARG A 321 -23.81 16.80 -20.79
CA ARG A 321 -22.81 17.80 -21.18
C ARG A 321 -21.63 17.86 -20.19
N ARG A 322 -21.93 17.87 -18.89
CA ARG A 322 -20.92 17.86 -17.82
C ARG A 322 -20.13 16.56 -17.78
N GLN A 323 -20.76 15.41 -18.04
CA GLN A 323 -20.07 14.12 -18.16
C GLN A 323 -19.11 14.10 -19.36
N VAL A 324 -19.53 14.62 -20.51
CA VAL A 324 -18.68 14.75 -21.70
C VAL A 324 -17.48 15.64 -21.38
N LEU A 325 -17.67 16.80 -20.74
CA LEU A 325 -16.56 17.67 -20.33
C LEU A 325 -15.53 16.93 -19.46
N LEU A 326 -15.96 16.21 -18.42
CA LEU A 326 -15.06 15.45 -17.55
C LEU A 326 -14.31 14.35 -18.32
N GLY A 327 -15.01 13.62 -19.19
CA GLY A 327 -14.40 12.60 -20.04
C GLY A 327 -13.37 13.19 -21.02
N THR A 328 -13.70 14.31 -21.65
CA THR A 328 -12.81 15.03 -22.57
C THR A 328 -11.60 15.60 -21.84
N LEU A 329 -11.75 16.15 -20.63
CA LEU A 329 -10.62 16.64 -19.83
C LEU A 329 -9.62 15.52 -19.53
N PHE A 330 -10.11 14.35 -19.08
CA PHE A 330 -9.26 13.19 -18.85
C PHE A 330 -8.61 12.72 -20.14
N ALA A 331 -9.39 12.47 -21.21
CA ALA A 331 -8.89 11.96 -22.48
C ALA A 331 -7.88 12.92 -23.15
N ALA A 332 -8.10 14.23 -23.08
CA ALA A 332 -7.18 15.22 -23.64
C ALA A 332 -5.85 15.24 -22.89
N GLN A 333 -5.85 15.05 -21.57
CA GLN A 333 -4.61 14.91 -20.81
C GLN A 333 -3.84 13.63 -21.18
N ILE A 334 -4.54 12.52 -21.39
CA ILE A 334 -3.91 11.29 -21.90
C ILE A 334 -3.34 11.52 -23.30
N GLY A 335 -4.09 12.20 -24.18
CA GLY A 335 -3.66 12.56 -25.52
C GLY A 335 -2.42 13.47 -25.51
N TYR A 336 -2.38 14.45 -24.61
CA TYR A 336 -1.23 15.33 -24.45
C TYR A 336 0.01 14.57 -23.94
N ALA A 337 -0.16 13.75 -22.89
CA ALA A 337 0.91 12.88 -22.38
C ALA A 337 1.46 11.96 -23.48
N THR A 338 0.57 11.44 -24.33
CA THR A 338 0.92 10.62 -25.51
C THR A 338 1.71 11.42 -26.54
N TYR A 339 1.26 12.63 -26.87
CA TYR A 339 1.88 13.52 -27.85
C TYR A 339 3.31 13.94 -27.47
N VAL A 340 3.57 14.23 -26.20
CA VAL A 340 4.92 14.59 -25.72
C VAL A 340 5.83 13.37 -25.56
N GLY A 341 5.25 12.17 -25.61
CA GLY A 341 5.96 10.91 -25.52
C GLY A 341 6.08 10.33 -24.11
N GLY A 342 5.26 10.79 -23.17
CA GLY A 342 5.28 10.41 -21.75
C GLY A 342 6.24 11.28 -20.93
N ASP A 343 6.62 10.76 -19.76
CA ASP A 343 7.59 11.35 -18.83
C ASP A 343 8.88 10.49 -18.79
N ALA A 344 9.90 10.97 -18.08
CA ALA A 344 11.14 10.22 -17.83
C ALA A 344 10.95 9.13 -16.76
N TRP A 345 9.95 9.29 -15.89
CA TRP A 345 9.78 8.54 -14.65
C TRP A 345 8.78 7.37 -14.76
N GLU A 346 8.56 6.82 -15.95
CA GLU A 346 7.51 5.81 -16.20
C GLU A 346 7.80 4.46 -15.53
N TRP A 347 9.06 4.18 -15.20
CA TRP A 347 9.46 3.01 -14.42
C TRP A 347 8.87 2.98 -13.00
N MET A 348 8.32 4.10 -12.51
CA MET A 348 7.62 4.17 -11.23
C MET A 348 6.27 3.42 -11.24
N LEU A 349 5.72 3.12 -12.43
CA LEU A 349 4.48 2.37 -12.62
C LEU A 349 3.29 3.02 -11.90
N TYR A 350 3.01 4.29 -12.19
CA TYR A 350 1.75 4.97 -11.90
C TYR A 350 1.62 6.24 -12.76
N ALA A 351 0.46 6.90 -12.72
CA ALA A 351 0.19 8.06 -13.58
C ALA A 351 1.27 9.15 -13.45
N ASN A 352 1.89 9.47 -14.59
CA ASN A 352 2.89 10.53 -14.68
C ASN A 352 2.28 11.92 -14.42
N ARG A 353 3.15 12.93 -14.34
CA ARG A 353 2.78 14.32 -14.00
C ARG A 353 1.72 14.91 -14.93
N TYR A 354 1.71 14.53 -16.21
CA TYR A 354 0.74 15.01 -17.20
C TYR A 354 -0.63 14.33 -17.02
N MET A 355 -0.65 13.00 -16.92
CA MET A 355 -1.88 12.22 -16.73
C MET A 355 -2.56 12.54 -15.39
N CYS A 356 -1.77 12.83 -14.36
CA CYS A 356 -2.24 13.13 -13.01
C CYS A 356 -3.23 14.31 -12.96
N ILE A 357 -3.06 15.33 -13.82
CA ILE A 357 -3.99 16.46 -13.89
C ILE A 357 -5.40 16.04 -14.32
N GLY A 358 -5.54 14.97 -15.13
CA GLY A 358 -6.82 14.41 -15.56
C GLY A 358 -7.50 13.52 -14.51
N MET A 359 -6.81 13.10 -13.46
CA MET A 359 -7.31 12.09 -12.52
C MET A 359 -8.55 12.54 -11.75
N PRO A 360 -8.65 13.76 -11.18
CA PRO A 360 -9.86 14.17 -10.50
C PRO A 360 -11.10 14.25 -11.40
N ALA A 361 -10.94 14.54 -12.70
CA ALA A 361 -12.04 14.49 -13.67
C ALA A 361 -12.55 13.06 -13.86
N LEU A 362 -11.64 12.07 -13.97
CA LEU A 362 -12.00 10.65 -14.01
C LEU A 362 -12.69 10.21 -12.72
N ILE A 363 -12.19 10.64 -11.55
CA ILE A 363 -12.78 10.35 -10.23
C ILE A 363 -14.23 10.81 -10.16
N VAL A 364 -14.50 12.07 -10.53
CA VAL A 364 -15.87 12.60 -10.56
C VAL A 364 -16.71 11.83 -11.57
N LEU A 365 -16.21 11.59 -12.78
CA LEU A 365 -16.96 10.90 -13.83
C LEU A 365 -17.37 9.48 -13.39
N VAL A 366 -16.45 8.70 -12.81
CA VAL A 366 -16.73 7.36 -12.30
C VAL A 366 -17.76 7.39 -11.19
N ALA A 367 -17.66 8.34 -10.25
CA ALA A 367 -18.62 8.46 -9.16
C ALA A 367 -20.03 8.84 -9.66
N VAL A 368 -20.12 9.73 -10.66
CA VAL A 368 -21.38 10.10 -11.33
C VAL A 368 -21.99 8.89 -12.02
N VAL A 369 -21.20 8.13 -12.79
CA VAL A 369 -21.63 6.92 -13.49
C VAL A 369 -22.15 5.87 -12.50
N LEU A 370 -21.41 5.62 -11.41
CA LEU A 370 -21.83 4.66 -10.39
C LEU A 370 -23.12 5.10 -9.70
N SER A 371 -23.31 6.40 -9.49
CA SER A 371 -24.58 6.91 -8.95
C SER A 371 -25.76 6.67 -9.90
N GLN A 372 -25.56 6.82 -11.21
CA GLN A 372 -26.59 6.51 -12.20
C GLN A 372 -26.92 5.00 -12.17
N VAL A 373 -25.91 4.13 -12.15
CA VAL A 373 -26.08 2.67 -12.09
C VAL A 373 -26.79 2.22 -10.81
N VAL A 374 -26.46 2.81 -9.66
CA VAL A 374 -27.11 2.50 -8.38
C VAL A 374 -28.56 3.01 -8.36
N ALA A 375 -28.83 4.18 -8.95
CA ALA A 375 -30.18 4.72 -9.05
C ALA A 375 -31.07 3.86 -9.96
N SER A 376 -30.51 3.39 -11.09
CA SER A 376 -31.19 2.53 -12.06
C SER A 376 -31.14 1.04 -11.74
N ALA A 377 -30.89 0.63 -10.50
CA ALA A 377 -30.65 -0.77 -10.11
C ALA A 377 -31.90 -1.67 -10.20
N ASP A 378 -32.56 -1.72 -11.36
CA ASP A 378 -33.44 -2.80 -11.78
C ASP A 378 -32.59 -3.98 -12.31
N LYS A 379 -33.22 -5.15 -12.42
CA LYS A 379 -32.53 -6.40 -12.76
C LYS A 379 -31.93 -6.38 -14.17
N GLU A 380 -32.61 -5.75 -15.13
CA GLU A 380 -32.19 -5.74 -16.54
C GLU A 380 -31.03 -4.78 -16.76
N SER A 381 -31.15 -3.54 -16.28
CA SER A 381 -30.10 -2.52 -16.35
C SER A 381 -28.82 -2.98 -15.65
N SER A 382 -28.95 -3.61 -14.47
CA SER A 382 -27.81 -4.14 -13.70
C SER A 382 -27.10 -5.27 -14.45
N GLN A 383 -27.85 -6.15 -15.13
CA GLN A 383 -27.28 -7.24 -15.92
C GLN A 383 -26.59 -6.73 -17.19
N LEU A 384 -27.16 -5.70 -17.85
CA LEU A 384 -26.55 -5.06 -19.00
C LEU A 384 -25.23 -4.38 -18.62
N PHE A 385 -25.23 -3.62 -17.51
CA PHE A 385 -24.01 -3.00 -16.97
C PHE A 385 -22.94 -4.04 -16.67
N ALA A 386 -23.27 -5.13 -15.95
CA ALA A 386 -22.33 -6.19 -15.64
C ALA A 386 -21.74 -6.86 -16.90
N ARG A 387 -22.56 -7.04 -17.95
CA ARG A 387 -22.09 -7.58 -19.24
C ARG A 387 -21.12 -6.62 -19.94
N ARG A 388 -21.42 -5.33 -19.98
CA ARG A 388 -20.53 -4.33 -20.60
C ARG A 388 -19.22 -4.17 -19.81
N LEU A 389 -19.32 -4.19 -18.48
CA LEU A 389 -18.16 -4.18 -17.58
C LEU A 389 -17.25 -5.40 -17.81
N SER A 390 -17.85 -6.60 -17.96
CA SER A 390 -17.12 -7.82 -18.33
C SER A 390 -16.32 -7.65 -19.62
N ILE A 391 -16.93 -7.10 -20.68
CA ILE A 391 -16.27 -6.89 -21.97
C ILE A 391 -15.12 -5.89 -21.83
N ALA A 392 -15.33 -4.77 -21.12
CA ALA A 392 -14.31 -3.75 -20.93
C ALA A 392 -13.10 -4.28 -20.12
N LEU A 393 -13.35 -5.04 -19.04
CA LEU A 393 -12.28 -5.65 -18.23
C LEU A 393 -11.46 -6.67 -19.03
N VAL A 394 -12.12 -7.53 -19.83
CA VAL A 394 -11.43 -8.47 -20.72
C VAL A 394 -10.59 -7.72 -21.76
N GLY A 395 -11.14 -6.65 -22.36
CA GLY A 395 -10.43 -5.81 -23.32
C GLY A 395 -9.17 -5.18 -22.73
N CYS A 396 -9.29 -4.56 -21.55
CA CYS A 396 -8.13 -3.98 -20.84
C CYS A 396 -7.09 -5.05 -20.48
N GLY A 397 -7.52 -6.21 -20.00
CA GLY A 397 -6.62 -7.31 -19.62
C GLY A 397 -5.87 -7.90 -20.81
N LEU A 398 -6.55 -8.14 -21.94
CA LEU A 398 -5.92 -8.63 -23.17
C LEU A 398 -4.96 -7.59 -23.76
N LEU A 399 -5.31 -6.31 -23.72
CA LEU A 399 -4.43 -5.24 -24.17
C LEU A 399 -3.15 -5.19 -23.33
N LEU A 400 -3.24 -5.27 -22.00
CA LEU A 400 -2.06 -5.30 -21.12
C LEU A 400 -1.16 -6.51 -21.39
N VAL A 401 -1.76 -7.69 -21.58
CA VAL A 401 -1.03 -8.91 -21.96
C VAL A 401 -0.33 -8.71 -23.32
N ALA A 402 -1.03 -8.15 -24.30
CA ALA A 402 -0.49 -7.89 -25.62
C ALA A 402 0.68 -6.89 -25.58
N LEU A 403 0.57 -5.80 -24.82
CA LEU A 403 1.64 -4.83 -24.62
C LEU A 403 2.88 -5.49 -23.99
N ASN A 404 2.68 -6.34 -22.98
CA ASN A 404 3.78 -7.04 -22.31
C ASN A 404 4.47 -8.06 -23.23
N VAL A 405 3.69 -8.82 -24.03
CA VAL A 405 4.23 -9.76 -25.03
C VAL A 405 4.96 -9.01 -26.14
N PHE A 406 4.38 -7.92 -26.64
CA PHE A 406 4.99 -7.07 -27.67
C PHE A 406 6.33 -6.52 -27.22
N ALA A 407 6.40 -5.94 -26.03
CA ALA A 407 7.64 -5.41 -25.47
C ALA A 407 8.73 -6.47 -25.32
N LYS A 408 8.37 -7.66 -24.82
CA LYS A 408 9.34 -8.77 -24.68
C LYS A 408 9.87 -9.27 -26.03
N LYS A 409 9.05 -9.21 -27.09
CA LYS A 409 9.42 -9.65 -28.43
C LYS A 409 10.27 -8.62 -29.19
N PHE A 410 10.12 -7.34 -28.87
CA PHE A 410 10.80 -6.24 -29.58
C PHE A 410 11.58 -5.32 -28.61
N PRO A 411 12.60 -5.85 -27.91
CA PRO A 411 13.38 -5.08 -26.93
C PRO A 411 14.13 -3.89 -27.56
N GLU A 412 14.60 -4.08 -28.80
CA GLU A 412 15.32 -3.13 -29.65
C GLU A 412 14.53 -1.83 -29.96
N GLN A 413 13.20 -1.84 -29.81
CA GLN A 413 12.38 -0.65 -30.09
C GLN A 413 12.38 0.40 -28.98
N GLY A 414 13.23 0.24 -27.95
CA GLY A 414 13.59 1.28 -26.99
C GLY A 414 12.52 1.65 -25.96
N ILE A 415 11.26 1.47 -26.30
CA ILE A 415 10.13 1.47 -25.37
C ILE A 415 10.32 0.37 -24.32
N ALA A 416 10.98 -0.73 -24.69
CA ALA A 416 11.21 -1.85 -23.81
C ALA A 416 12.46 -1.74 -22.91
N ALA A 417 13.39 -0.85 -23.25
CA ALA A 417 14.57 -0.55 -22.43
C ALA A 417 14.28 0.52 -21.36
N THR A 418 13.28 1.37 -21.60
CA THR A 418 12.93 2.52 -20.74
C THR A 418 11.76 2.25 -19.78
N ILE A 419 11.16 1.05 -19.83
CA ILE A 419 9.98 0.66 -19.05
C ILE A 419 10.24 -0.71 -18.41
N THR A 420 9.95 -0.83 -17.11
CA THR A 420 10.18 -2.04 -16.32
C THR A 420 9.13 -3.12 -16.64
N PHE A 421 9.40 -4.03 -17.60
CA PHE A 421 8.52 -5.20 -17.81
C PHE A 421 8.64 -6.17 -16.65
N SER A 422 7.61 -6.20 -15.82
CA SER A 422 7.54 -7.14 -14.72
C SER A 422 6.53 -8.24 -15.00
N LYS A 423 6.77 -9.42 -14.43
CA LYS A 423 5.77 -10.51 -14.33
C LYS A 423 4.43 -10.02 -13.76
N LYS A 424 4.42 -8.87 -13.06
CA LYS A 424 3.24 -8.26 -12.44
C LYS A 424 2.25 -7.74 -13.49
N ALA A 425 2.71 -7.04 -14.53
CA ALA A 425 1.81 -6.50 -15.56
C ALA A 425 1.05 -7.63 -16.30
N PHE A 426 1.75 -8.70 -16.67
CA PHE A 426 1.13 -9.90 -17.25
C PHE A 426 0.13 -10.56 -16.30
N ALA A 427 0.48 -10.73 -15.02
CA ALA A 427 -0.40 -11.30 -14.00
C ALA A 427 -1.66 -10.45 -13.77
N ILE A 428 -1.53 -9.11 -13.75
CA ILE A 428 -2.66 -8.18 -13.65
C ILE A 428 -3.57 -8.33 -14.88
N GLY A 429 -2.98 -8.38 -16.08
CA GLY A 429 -3.74 -8.60 -17.32
C GLY A 429 -4.53 -9.90 -17.29
N GLY A 430 -3.90 -11.00 -16.86
CA GLY A 430 -4.57 -12.29 -16.66
C GLY A 430 -5.69 -12.25 -15.59
N ALA A 431 -5.46 -11.55 -14.47
CA ALA A 431 -6.46 -11.38 -13.42
C ALA A 431 -7.68 -10.57 -13.91
N LEU A 432 -7.48 -9.53 -14.73
CA LEU A 432 -8.56 -8.75 -15.35
C LEU A 432 -9.38 -9.60 -16.33
N VAL A 433 -8.73 -10.41 -17.16
CA VAL A 433 -9.42 -11.36 -18.06
C VAL A 433 -10.22 -12.37 -17.25
N PHE A 434 -9.64 -12.95 -16.19
CA PHE A 434 -10.32 -13.89 -15.32
C PHE A 434 -11.53 -13.26 -14.61
N ALA A 435 -11.37 -12.06 -14.04
CA ALA A 435 -12.46 -11.32 -13.41
C ALA A 435 -13.57 -11.02 -14.42
N GLY A 436 -13.23 -10.53 -15.61
CA GLY A 436 -14.18 -10.29 -16.68
C GLY A 436 -14.91 -11.56 -17.14
N ALA A 437 -14.23 -12.71 -17.19
CA ALA A 437 -14.83 -14.00 -17.50
C ALA A 437 -15.80 -14.48 -16.40
N LEU A 438 -15.44 -14.32 -15.11
CA LEU A 438 -16.33 -14.62 -13.98
C LEU A 438 -17.63 -13.81 -14.05
N LEU A 439 -17.56 -12.55 -14.48
CA LEU A 439 -18.75 -11.70 -14.68
C LEU A 439 -19.69 -12.19 -15.81
N ARG A 440 -19.30 -13.20 -16.61
CA ARG A 440 -20.21 -13.83 -17.57
C ARG A 440 -21.07 -14.93 -16.94
N LEU A 441 -20.63 -15.50 -15.81
CA LEU A 441 -21.41 -16.50 -15.08
C LEU A 441 -22.74 -15.88 -14.62
N ARG A 442 -23.83 -16.64 -14.78
CA ARG A 442 -25.18 -16.17 -14.44
C ARG A 442 -25.28 -15.78 -12.97
N ASP A 443 -24.78 -16.64 -12.08
CA ASP A 443 -24.84 -16.43 -10.63
C ASP A 443 -24.07 -15.18 -10.18
N MET A 444 -22.94 -14.89 -10.83
CA MET A 444 -22.16 -13.68 -10.55
C MET A 444 -22.90 -12.40 -10.99
N ARG A 445 -23.55 -12.42 -12.16
CA ARG A 445 -24.38 -11.29 -12.61
C ARG A 445 -25.59 -11.06 -11.73
N GLU A 446 -26.24 -12.14 -11.28
CA GLU A 446 -27.33 -12.06 -10.31
C GLU A 446 -26.82 -11.51 -8.97
N GLY A 447 -25.63 -11.91 -8.52
CA GLY A 447 -24.97 -11.36 -7.33
C GLY A 447 -24.70 -9.86 -7.41
N ILE A 448 -24.22 -9.35 -8.56
CA ILE A 448 -24.02 -7.90 -8.77
C ILE A 448 -25.35 -7.16 -8.74
N ALA A 449 -26.37 -7.66 -9.44
CA ALA A 449 -27.69 -7.04 -9.43
C ALA A 449 -28.28 -6.97 -8.00
N GLN A 450 -28.15 -8.06 -7.23
CA GLN A 450 -28.55 -8.10 -5.82
C GLN A 450 -27.71 -7.13 -4.97
N GLY A 451 -26.41 -7.04 -5.21
CA GLY A 451 -25.49 -6.13 -4.55
C GLY A 451 -25.82 -4.66 -4.80
N LEU A 452 -26.04 -4.26 -6.05
CA LEU A 452 -26.47 -2.91 -6.44
C LEU A 452 -27.84 -2.56 -5.84
N THR A 453 -28.78 -3.51 -5.84
CA THR A 453 -30.09 -3.33 -5.20
C THR A 453 -29.95 -3.15 -3.69
N ALA A 454 -29.11 -3.95 -3.03
CA ALA A 454 -28.82 -3.83 -1.60
C ALA A 454 -28.11 -2.52 -1.27
N LEU A 455 -27.19 -2.07 -2.14
CA LEU A 455 -26.51 -0.79 -2.02
C LEU A 455 -27.52 0.36 -2.16
N ARG A 456 -28.39 0.33 -3.16
CA ARG A 456 -29.49 1.31 -3.33
C ARG A 456 -30.34 1.41 -2.06
N ARG A 457 -30.71 0.28 -1.45
CA ARG A 457 -31.48 0.24 -0.19
C ARG A 457 -30.72 0.80 1.01
N ARG A 458 -29.39 0.66 1.06
CA ARG A 458 -28.52 1.13 2.16
C ARG A 458 -28.10 2.59 2.01
N VAL A 459 -27.91 3.06 0.78
CA VAL A 459 -27.55 4.45 0.48
C VAL A 459 -28.66 5.42 0.89
N GLY A 460 -29.92 4.96 0.97
CA GLY A 460 -31.04 5.73 1.55
C GLY A 460 -31.08 5.79 3.08
N LYS A 461 -30.19 5.09 3.81
CA LYS A 461 -30.12 5.14 5.28
C LYS A 461 -28.95 6.00 5.75
N GLN A 462 -29.25 6.95 6.61
CA GLN A 462 -28.38 8.06 7.01
C GLN A 462 -26.99 7.63 7.54
N HIS A 463 -26.89 6.53 8.29
CA HIS A 463 -25.63 6.05 8.90
C HIS A 463 -24.77 5.16 7.98
N THR A 464 -25.30 4.70 6.85
CA THR A 464 -24.61 3.75 5.95
C THR A 464 -24.00 4.41 4.70
N VAL A 465 -24.22 5.70 4.51
CA VAL A 465 -23.70 6.51 3.38
C VAL A 465 -22.17 6.50 3.33
N THR A 466 -21.51 6.73 4.47
CA THR A 466 -20.04 6.76 4.55
C THR A 466 -19.42 5.39 4.30
N ALA A 467 -19.96 4.34 4.92
CA ALA A 467 -19.47 2.98 4.73
C ALA A 467 -19.67 2.50 3.28
N ALA A 468 -20.79 2.86 2.67
CA ALA A 468 -21.06 2.58 1.26
C ALA A 468 -20.11 3.34 0.32
N ALA A 469 -19.90 4.64 0.56
CA ALA A 469 -18.98 5.47 -0.21
C ALA A 469 -17.54 4.94 -0.15
N LEU A 470 -17.04 4.65 1.05
CA LEU A 470 -15.69 4.15 1.26
C LEU A 470 -15.53 2.72 0.70
N ALA A 471 -16.52 1.85 0.86
CA ALA A 471 -16.46 0.50 0.29
C ALA A 471 -16.47 0.52 -1.24
N LEU A 472 -17.33 1.33 -1.86
CA LEU A 472 -17.39 1.46 -3.32
C LEU A 472 -16.08 2.03 -3.87
N MET A 473 -15.55 3.08 -3.24
CA MET A 473 -14.28 3.67 -3.66
C MET A 473 -13.10 2.75 -3.41
N ALA A 474 -13.09 1.99 -2.32
CA ALA A 474 -12.08 0.95 -2.10
C ALA A 474 -12.11 -0.10 -3.21
N ILE A 475 -13.30 -0.58 -3.63
CA ILE A 475 -13.39 -1.57 -4.71
C ILE A 475 -12.90 -1.00 -6.05
N VAL A 476 -13.16 0.27 -6.33
CA VAL A 476 -12.88 0.91 -7.62
C VAL A 476 -11.45 1.43 -7.72
N TRP A 477 -10.94 2.08 -6.67
CA TRP A 477 -9.67 2.81 -6.67
C TRP A 477 -8.55 2.07 -5.96
N LEU A 478 -8.83 1.26 -4.94
CA LEU A 478 -7.76 0.55 -4.23
C LEU A 478 -6.91 -0.31 -5.19
N PRO A 479 -7.48 -1.10 -6.13
CA PRO A 479 -6.67 -1.86 -7.09
C PRO A 479 -5.70 -0.99 -7.91
N ALA A 480 -6.11 0.24 -8.27
CA ALA A 480 -5.31 1.18 -9.04
C ALA A 480 -4.06 1.65 -8.29
N HIS A 481 -4.17 1.75 -6.96
CA HIS A 481 -3.14 2.32 -6.11
C HIS A 481 -2.42 1.28 -5.23
N LEU A 482 -2.84 0.01 -5.20
CA LEU A 482 -2.21 -1.03 -4.38
C LEU A 482 -0.71 -1.18 -4.66
N LEU A 483 -0.30 -1.18 -5.93
CA LEU A 483 1.11 -1.31 -6.27
C LEU A 483 1.93 -0.07 -5.84
N PRO A 484 1.52 1.17 -6.18
CA PRO A 484 2.20 2.36 -5.70
C PRO A 484 2.23 2.49 -4.17
N PHE A 485 1.12 2.19 -3.48
CA PHE A 485 1.08 2.16 -2.02
C PHE A 485 1.98 1.08 -1.43
N ALA A 486 2.08 -0.10 -2.06
CA ALA A 486 2.99 -1.15 -1.62
C ALA A 486 4.47 -0.77 -1.83
N GLN A 487 4.80 -0.07 -2.92
CA GLN A 487 6.14 0.49 -3.14
C GLN A 487 6.46 1.58 -2.12
N TRP A 488 5.54 2.51 -1.89
CA TRP A 488 5.64 3.51 -0.82
C TRP A 488 5.85 2.87 0.56
N ALA A 489 5.05 1.86 0.87
CA ALA A 489 5.15 1.15 2.13
C ALA A 489 6.54 0.51 2.27
N THR A 490 7.05 -0.18 1.24
CA THR A 490 8.32 -0.92 1.35
C THR A 490 9.57 -0.06 1.16
N GLN A 491 9.49 1.06 0.43
CA GLN A 491 10.66 1.87 0.02
C GLN A 491 10.56 3.35 0.47
N ASN A 492 9.65 3.67 1.39
CA ASN A 492 9.22 5.02 1.75
C ASN A 492 8.54 5.76 0.60
N ALA A 493 9.27 6.27 -0.38
CA ALA A 493 8.71 6.87 -1.59
C ALA A 493 9.65 6.55 -2.75
N ALA A 494 9.14 6.55 -3.98
CA ALA A 494 10.00 6.35 -5.14
C ALA A 494 11.18 7.36 -5.11
N GLN A 495 12.40 6.86 -5.36
CA GLN A 495 13.68 7.59 -5.36
C GLN A 495 14.10 8.26 -4.04
N TYR A 496 13.39 8.03 -2.93
CA TYR A 496 13.75 8.65 -1.66
C TYR A 496 15.20 8.34 -1.22
N LYS A 497 15.66 7.10 -1.41
CA LYS A 497 17.03 6.70 -1.04
C LYS A 497 18.06 7.48 -1.85
N ASP A 498 17.85 7.60 -3.15
CA ASP A 498 18.76 8.31 -4.05
C ASP A 498 18.82 9.79 -3.70
N GLU A 499 17.67 10.43 -3.45
CA GLU A 499 17.61 11.83 -3.01
C GLU A 499 18.29 12.08 -1.66
N ALA A 500 18.15 11.14 -0.72
CA ALA A 500 18.84 11.22 0.56
C ALA A 500 20.37 11.13 0.37
N ASN A 501 20.82 10.26 -0.54
CA ASN A 501 22.24 10.13 -0.89
C ASN A 501 22.76 11.37 -1.62
N TYR A 502 22.04 11.87 -2.63
CA TYR A 502 22.38 13.11 -3.35
C TYR A 502 22.45 14.32 -2.42
N THR A 503 21.56 14.40 -1.43
CA THR A 503 21.60 15.46 -0.41
C THR A 503 22.87 15.37 0.43
N ARG A 504 23.20 14.18 0.95
CA ARG A 504 24.42 13.97 1.75
C ARG A 504 25.68 14.23 0.93
N LEU A 505 25.69 13.77 -0.31
CA LEU A 505 26.80 13.95 -1.25
C LEU A 505 26.99 15.42 -1.59
N GLY A 506 25.91 16.18 -1.82
CA GLY A 506 26.00 17.62 -2.03
C GLY A 506 26.61 18.34 -0.81
N ILE A 507 26.18 17.99 0.41
CA ILE A 507 26.77 18.56 1.63
C ILE A 507 28.27 18.18 1.73
N LEU A 508 28.63 16.93 1.47
CA LEU A 508 30.03 16.49 1.48
C LEU A 508 30.88 17.28 0.48
N ILE A 509 30.42 17.40 -0.77
CA ILE A 509 31.11 18.16 -1.82
C ILE A 509 31.30 19.61 -1.37
N ARG A 510 30.28 20.25 -0.78
CA ARG A 510 30.38 21.63 -0.28
C ARG A 510 31.48 21.79 0.77
N GLU A 511 31.66 20.82 1.66
CA GLU A 511 32.62 20.95 2.76
C GLU A 511 34.04 20.50 2.38
N THR A 512 34.20 19.75 1.28
CA THR A 512 35.51 19.18 0.85
C THR A 512 36.11 19.86 -0.37
N THR A 513 35.36 20.68 -1.09
CA THR A 513 35.81 21.36 -2.32
C THR A 513 35.77 22.89 -2.17
N PRO A 514 36.59 23.65 -2.90
CA PRO A 514 36.50 25.10 -2.87
C PRO A 514 35.29 25.63 -3.68
N PRO A 515 34.73 26.82 -3.37
CA PRO A 515 33.50 27.33 -3.98
C PRO A 515 33.51 27.45 -5.51
N GLU A 516 34.68 27.72 -6.09
CA GLU A 516 34.91 27.88 -7.52
C GLU A 516 35.02 26.56 -8.29
N LEU A 517 35.18 25.43 -7.59
CA LEU A 517 35.31 24.12 -8.22
C LEU A 517 34.07 23.78 -9.04
N ARG A 518 34.27 23.45 -10.32
CA ARG A 518 33.19 23.12 -11.24
C ARG A 518 32.92 21.63 -11.23
N MET A 519 31.66 21.24 -11.09
CA MET A 519 31.26 19.84 -11.08
C MET A 519 30.28 19.50 -12.20
N ALA A 520 30.33 18.28 -12.70
CA ALA A 520 29.41 17.74 -13.69
C ALA A 520 28.50 16.68 -13.05
N VAL A 521 27.20 16.77 -13.34
CA VAL A 521 26.18 15.88 -12.76
C VAL A 521 25.20 15.41 -13.83
N ALA A 522 24.71 14.17 -13.70
CA ALA A 522 23.54 13.69 -14.43
C ALA A 522 22.24 14.12 -13.71
N ALA A 523 22.16 13.88 -12.40
CA ALA A 523 21.07 14.35 -11.54
C ALA A 523 21.31 15.81 -11.10
N ALA A 524 20.69 16.76 -11.80
CA ALA A 524 20.85 18.20 -11.57
C ALA A 524 20.10 18.75 -10.34
N GLY A 525 19.35 17.94 -9.60
CA GLY A 525 18.48 18.38 -8.51
C GLY A 525 19.17 18.60 -7.17
N ALA A 526 19.15 17.57 -6.32
CA ALA A 526 19.54 17.69 -4.92
C ALA A 526 21.05 17.97 -4.76
N THR A 527 21.91 17.22 -5.45
CA THR A 527 23.37 17.38 -5.31
C THR A 527 23.81 18.82 -5.60
N PRO A 528 23.43 19.46 -6.72
CA PRO A 528 23.84 20.84 -6.99
C PRO A 528 23.26 21.87 -6.05
N TYR A 529 22.01 21.66 -5.60
CA TYR A 529 21.39 22.52 -4.62
C TYR A 529 22.17 22.52 -3.29
N PHE A 530 22.57 21.36 -2.77
CA PHE A 530 23.29 21.28 -1.49
C PHE A 530 24.80 21.57 -1.63
N ALA A 531 25.41 21.20 -2.76
CA ALA A 531 26.83 21.46 -3.03
C ALA A 531 27.15 22.94 -3.15
N GLN A 532 26.23 23.73 -3.71
CA GLN A 532 26.43 25.16 -3.98
C GLN A 532 27.75 25.39 -4.74
N ARG A 533 27.94 24.64 -5.83
CA ARG A 533 29.08 24.74 -6.74
C ARG A 533 28.60 25.06 -8.16
N PRO A 534 29.39 25.77 -8.98
CA PRO A 534 29.15 25.82 -10.42
C PRO A 534 28.97 24.40 -10.97
N THR A 535 27.88 24.17 -11.70
CA THR A 535 27.48 22.82 -12.11
C THR A 535 27.19 22.75 -13.60
N GLU A 536 27.85 21.82 -14.29
CA GLU A 536 27.48 21.38 -15.62
C GLU A 536 26.42 20.28 -15.52
N ASP A 537 25.29 20.52 -16.19
CA ASP A 537 24.19 19.58 -16.31
C ASP A 537 24.41 18.71 -17.55
N LEU A 538 24.87 17.48 -17.35
CA LEU A 538 25.26 16.56 -18.43
C LEU A 538 24.09 16.18 -19.33
N LEU A 539 22.86 16.25 -18.84
CA LEU A 539 21.64 15.96 -19.60
C LEU A 539 21.02 17.20 -20.23
N GLY A 540 21.62 18.38 -20.03
CA GLY A 540 21.29 19.58 -20.76
C GLY A 540 20.00 20.28 -20.35
N LYS A 541 19.44 20.00 -19.16
CA LYS A 541 18.24 20.73 -18.69
C LYS A 541 18.57 22.18 -18.39
N ASN A 542 19.76 22.44 -17.86
CA ASN A 542 20.33 23.75 -17.57
C ASN A 542 21.56 24.08 -18.43
N ASP A 543 21.72 23.43 -19.59
CA ASP A 543 22.75 23.76 -20.57
C ASP A 543 22.16 23.99 -21.97
N ARG A 544 22.56 25.08 -22.63
CA ARG A 544 22.00 25.51 -23.93
C ARG A 544 22.55 24.69 -25.11
N HIS A 545 23.79 24.21 -25.02
CA HIS A 545 24.43 23.43 -26.06
C HIS A 545 23.84 22.02 -26.09
N VAL A 546 23.87 21.34 -24.95
CA VAL A 546 23.41 19.94 -24.81
C VAL A 546 21.93 19.80 -25.17
N ALA A 547 21.07 20.74 -24.75
CA ALA A 547 19.64 20.70 -25.07
C ALA A 547 19.34 20.69 -26.57
N LYS A 548 20.22 21.25 -27.41
CA LYS A 548 20.03 21.42 -28.85
C LYS A 548 20.73 20.35 -29.70
N LEU A 549 21.38 19.38 -29.06
CA LEU A 549 21.97 18.22 -29.74
C LEU A 549 20.89 17.29 -30.31
N GLU A 550 21.32 16.43 -31.23
CA GLU A 550 20.54 15.27 -31.65
C GLU A 550 20.47 14.25 -30.48
N PRO A 551 19.34 13.55 -30.31
CA PRO A 551 19.24 12.48 -29.31
C PRO A 551 20.20 11.33 -29.65
N ARG A 552 20.89 10.82 -28.63
CA ARG A 552 21.72 9.61 -28.65
C ARG A 552 20.86 8.41 -28.28
N GLY A 553 20.93 7.35 -29.08
CA GLY A 553 20.24 6.09 -28.80
C GLY A 553 18.72 6.19 -28.88
N VAL A 554 18.04 5.60 -27.90
CA VAL A 554 16.58 5.52 -27.84
C VAL A 554 16.02 6.80 -27.24
N PHE A 555 14.94 7.34 -27.84
CA PHE A 555 14.22 8.49 -27.29
C PHE A 555 13.77 8.24 -25.84
N SER A 556 14.37 9.02 -24.93
CA SER A 556 14.04 9.06 -23.51
C SER A 556 13.87 10.52 -23.11
N PRO A 557 12.65 11.01 -22.83
CA PRO A 557 12.38 12.43 -22.65
C PRO A 557 13.35 13.12 -21.66
N GLY A 558 14.27 13.91 -22.21
CA GLY A 558 15.26 14.69 -21.46
C GLY A 558 16.39 13.89 -20.81
N HIS A 559 16.61 12.65 -21.26
CA HIS A 559 17.69 11.77 -20.78
C HIS A 559 18.45 11.11 -21.95
N ASP A 560 18.41 11.73 -23.13
CA ASP A 560 18.94 11.17 -24.38
C ASP A 560 19.95 12.11 -25.06
N LYS A 561 20.44 13.15 -24.38
CA LYS A 561 21.42 14.10 -24.94
C LYS A 561 22.54 14.35 -23.93
N TRP A 562 23.79 14.22 -24.37
CA TRP A 562 24.99 14.58 -23.59
C TRP A 562 26.18 14.80 -24.52
N ASP A 563 27.14 15.62 -24.08
CA ASP A 563 28.39 15.89 -24.77
C ASP A 563 29.52 16.08 -23.75
N TYR A 564 30.36 15.04 -23.59
CA TYR A 564 31.49 15.06 -22.67
C TYR A 564 32.62 15.99 -23.15
N GLN A 565 32.77 16.19 -24.47
CA GLN A 565 33.82 17.07 -24.99
C GLN A 565 33.58 18.51 -24.56
N TYR A 566 32.35 18.97 -24.76
CA TYR A 566 31.90 20.26 -24.29
C TYR A 566 31.86 20.34 -22.74
N SER A 567 31.14 19.43 -22.08
CA SER A 567 30.84 19.54 -20.63
C SER A 567 32.07 19.36 -19.73
N LEU A 568 33.08 18.61 -20.18
CA LEU A 568 34.29 18.34 -19.39
C LEU A 568 35.53 19.02 -19.94
N GLY A 569 35.67 19.10 -21.27
CA GLY A 569 36.81 19.72 -21.94
C GLY A 569 36.68 21.24 -21.98
N GLU A 570 35.68 21.74 -22.70
CA GLU A 570 35.49 23.19 -22.91
C GLU A 570 35.05 23.91 -21.63
N ARG A 571 34.10 23.33 -20.89
CA ARG A 571 33.57 23.88 -19.64
C ARG A 571 34.49 23.65 -18.44
N LYS A 572 35.57 22.88 -18.63
CA LYS A 572 36.63 22.61 -17.64
C LYS A 572 36.09 22.17 -16.27
N SER A 573 35.22 21.16 -16.26
CA SER A 573 34.77 20.53 -15.01
C SER A 573 35.95 19.82 -14.32
N ASP A 574 36.00 19.86 -12.99
CA ASP A 574 37.04 19.24 -12.17
C ASP A 574 36.54 17.97 -11.45
N LEU A 575 35.24 17.87 -11.20
CA LEU A 575 34.60 16.74 -10.53
C LEU A 575 33.43 16.22 -11.37
N ILE A 576 33.38 14.92 -11.63
CA ILE A 576 32.23 14.23 -12.21
C ILE A 576 31.58 13.42 -11.10
N VAL A 577 30.38 13.83 -10.70
CA VAL A 577 29.62 13.14 -9.65
C VAL A 577 28.99 11.86 -10.19
N GLU A 578 28.41 11.95 -11.38
CA GLU A 578 27.73 10.85 -12.05
C GLU A 578 27.92 10.98 -13.56
N THR A 579 28.11 9.85 -14.23
CA THR A 579 28.24 9.77 -15.69
C THR A 579 26.96 9.22 -16.32
N VAL A 580 26.65 9.62 -17.55
CA VAL A 580 25.52 9.14 -18.36
C VAL A 580 26.02 8.20 -19.45
N ASP A 581 25.52 6.96 -19.50
CA ASP A 581 25.70 5.96 -20.58
C ASP A 581 27.10 5.99 -21.25
N VAL A 582 28.14 5.76 -20.46
CA VAL A 582 29.55 5.81 -20.90
C VAL A 582 29.90 4.60 -21.77
N ASN A 583 30.33 4.84 -23.00
CA ASN A 583 30.97 3.82 -23.85
C ASN A 583 32.51 3.89 -23.74
N GLU A 584 33.21 2.94 -24.38
CA GLU A 584 34.68 2.88 -24.35
C GLU A 584 35.37 4.16 -24.85
N ALA A 585 34.79 4.84 -25.85
CA ALA A 585 35.35 6.09 -26.38
C ALA A 585 35.14 7.27 -25.41
N ASP A 586 33.97 7.34 -24.77
CA ASP A 586 33.68 8.32 -23.73
C ASP A 586 34.61 8.11 -22.52
N ASP A 587 34.84 6.86 -22.12
CA ASP A 587 35.73 6.52 -21.00
C ASP A 587 37.19 6.86 -21.29
N ALA A 588 37.66 6.55 -22.51
CA ALA A 588 38.99 6.93 -22.98
C ALA A 588 39.17 8.45 -23.03
N TYR A 589 38.14 9.19 -23.50
CA TYR A 589 38.18 10.65 -23.51
C TYR A 589 38.21 11.25 -22.11
N ILE A 590 37.34 10.79 -21.20
CA ILE A 590 37.34 11.23 -19.79
C ILE A 590 38.71 10.98 -19.16
N SER A 591 39.28 9.80 -19.38
CA SER A 591 40.61 9.46 -18.88
C SER A 591 41.71 10.36 -19.47
N SER A 592 41.62 10.71 -20.75
CA SER A 592 42.58 11.62 -21.41
C SER A 592 42.60 13.04 -20.83
N LEU A 593 41.50 13.45 -20.16
CA LEU A 593 41.41 14.73 -19.46
C LEU A 593 42.05 14.69 -18.05
N GLY A 594 42.61 13.55 -17.63
CA GLY A 594 43.27 13.37 -16.34
C GLY A 594 42.28 13.19 -15.19
N PHE A 595 41.15 12.52 -15.42
CA PHE A 595 40.20 12.14 -14.37
C PHE A 595 40.58 10.80 -13.75
N GLU A 596 40.61 10.74 -12.42
CA GLU A 596 40.82 9.54 -11.63
C GLU A 596 39.53 9.16 -10.90
N LYS A 597 39.24 7.86 -10.81
CA LYS A 597 38.04 7.35 -10.14
C LYS A 597 38.29 7.25 -8.62
N LEU A 598 37.39 7.82 -7.83
CA LEU A 598 37.35 7.70 -6.37
C LEU A 598 36.63 6.42 -5.94
N GLU A 599 36.76 6.03 -4.67
CA GLU A 599 36.17 4.79 -4.14
C GLU A 599 34.64 4.73 -4.31
N ASN A 600 33.94 5.83 -4.07
CA ASN A 600 32.48 5.96 -4.28
C ASN A 600 32.06 6.10 -5.76
N GLY A 601 32.99 5.98 -6.71
CA GLY A 601 32.72 5.98 -8.14
C GLY A 601 32.70 7.35 -8.82
N MET A 602 32.74 8.45 -8.07
CA MET A 602 32.96 9.79 -8.65
C MET A 602 34.32 9.85 -9.36
N ARG A 603 34.49 10.80 -10.29
CA ARG A 603 35.78 11.01 -10.95
C ARG A 603 36.29 12.42 -10.68
N LEU A 604 37.51 12.55 -10.19
CA LEU A 604 38.13 13.82 -9.87
C LEU A 604 39.35 14.05 -10.77
N ARG A 605 39.50 15.25 -11.31
CA ARG A 605 40.67 15.61 -12.09
C ARG A 605 41.92 15.62 -11.20
N THR A 606 43.04 15.05 -11.64
CA THR A 606 44.28 14.98 -10.84
C THR A 606 44.78 16.37 -10.44
N SER A 607 44.54 17.40 -11.25
CA SER A 607 44.88 18.80 -10.96
C SER A 607 43.88 19.54 -10.05
N ALA A 608 42.78 18.90 -9.63
CA ALA A 608 41.74 19.58 -8.86
C ALA A 608 42.24 19.96 -7.45
N PRO A 609 41.91 21.18 -6.97
CA PRO A 609 42.35 21.71 -5.67
C PRO A 609 41.53 21.12 -4.50
N VAL A 610 41.52 19.79 -4.36
CA VAL A 610 40.82 19.07 -3.29
C VAL A 610 41.84 18.43 -2.35
N VAL A 611 41.84 18.87 -1.09
CA VAL A 611 42.80 18.42 -0.06
C VAL A 611 42.42 17.05 0.49
N HIS A 612 41.17 16.85 0.91
CA HIS A 612 40.67 15.62 1.53
C HIS A 612 40.01 14.68 0.51
N ARG A 613 40.80 14.18 -0.45
CA ARG A 613 40.31 13.29 -1.51
C ARG A 613 39.77 11.95 -0.98
N ASP A 614 40.36 11.46 0.10
CA ASP A 614 39.94 10.25 0.81
C ASP A 614 38.54 10.43 1.41
N ILE A 615 38.25 11.58 2.03
CA ILE A 615 36.94 11.88 2.60
C ILE A 615 35.89 12.08 1.50
N LEU A 616 36.24 12.82 0.43
CA LEU A 616 35.37 13.00 -0.74
C LEU A 616 35.02 11.67 -1.43
N GLY A 617 35.94 10.70 -1.39
CA GLY A 617 35.76 9.37 -1.98
C GLY A 617 34.89 8.40 -1.18
N ARG A 618 34.45 8.74 0.04
CA ARG A 618 33.62 7.84 0.87
C ARG A 618 32.20 7.71 0.34
N GLU A 619 31.61 6.53 0.49
CA GLU A 619 30.19 6.32 0.19
C GLU A 619 29.29 7.01 1.23
N MET A 620 28.29 7.75 0.77
CA MET A 620 27.37 8.53 1.63
C MET A 620 25.99 7.85 1.78
N THR A 621 26.02 6.58 2.19
CA THR A 621 24.81 5.73 2.30
C THR A 621 23.93 6.06 3.51
N ASP A 622 24.50 6.62 4.58
CA ASP A 622 23.78 6.99 5.80
C ASP A 622 24.25 8.32 6.41
N GLY A 623 23.45 8.85 7.34
CA GLY A 623 23.71 10.14 7.98
C GLY A 623 24.76 10.10 9.09
N ALA A 624 25.09 8.93 9.65
CA ALA A 624 26.17 8.80 10.63
C ALA A 624 27.53 8.92 9.93
N THR A 625 27.66 8.31 8.76
CA THR A 625 28.86 8.38 7.92
C THR A 625 29.19 9.83 7.53
N LEU A 626 28.19 10.60 7.08
CA LEU A 626 28.38 12.03 6.81
C LEU A 626 28.73 12.80 8.09
N PHE A 627 28.07 12.50 9.22
CA PHE A 627 28.38 13.18 10.49
C PHE A 627 29.84 12.96 10.93
N THR A 628 30.35 11.73 10.81
CA THR A 628 31.74 11.40 11.08
C THR A 628 32.69 12.13 10.13
N ALA A 629 32.40 12.11 8.82
CA ALA A 629 33.20 12.81 7.82
C ALA A 629 33.27 14.34 8.09
N LEU A 630 32.14 14.95 8.49
CA LEU A 630 32.13 16.35 8.89
C LEU A 630 32.97 16.59 10.16
N GLY A 631 32.88 15.70 11.15
CA GLY A 631 33.70 15.76 12.35
C GLY A 631 35.20 15.71 12.07
N GLU A 632 35.64 14.86 11.13
CA GLU A 632 37.03 14.79 10.68
C GLU A 632 37.50 16.06 9.97
N LEU A 633 36.60 16.76 9.28
CA LEU A 633 36.86 18.08 8.68
C LEU A 633 36.80 19.22 9.71
N GLY A 634 36.56 18.94 11.00
CA GLY A 634 36.34 19.95 12.04
C GLY A 634 35.06 20.76 11.83
N LYS A 635 34.10 20.24 11.07
CA LYS A 635 32.82 20.89 10.73
C LYS A 635 31.71 20.33 11.62
N SER A 636 30.78 21.20 12.00
CA SER A 636 29.54 20.80 12.67
C SER A 636 28.34 21.25 11.85
N LEU A 637 27.27 20.47 11.90
CA LEU A 637 26.01 20.90 11.31
C LEU A 637 25.37 21.97 12.21
N PRO A 638 24.81 23.04 11.62
CA PRO A 638 24.10 24.04 12.41
C PRO A 638 22.97 23.39 13.20
N ALA A 639 22.85 23.75 14.49
CA ALA A 639 21.78 23.25 15.35
C ALA A 639 20.42 23.61 14.75
N GLY A 640 19.48 22.66 14.72
CA GLY A 640 18.11 22.93 14.32
C GLY A 640 17.49 23.97 15.25
N LEU A 641 17.21 25.17 14.74
CA LEU A 641 16.54 26.24 15.48
C LEU A 641 15.08 25.86 15.78
N LEU A 642 14.79 25.52 17.04
CA LEU A 642 13.47 25.13 17.55
C LEU A 642 12.37 26.20 17.35
N GLY A 643 12.73 27.49 17.26
CA GLY A 643 11.76 28.58 17.15
C GLY A 643 11.00 28.64 15.82
N ILE A 644 11.69 28.35 14.70
CA ILE A 644 11.08 28.34 13.35
C ILE A 644 10.15 27.14 13.18
N ASP A 645 10.49 26.01 13.81
CA ASP A 645 9.67 24.79 13.80
C ASP A 645 8.28 25.03 14.40
N ILE A 646 8.19 25.80 15.49
CA ILE A 646 6.91 26.18 16.12
C ILE A 646 6.08 27.07 15.18
N VAL A 647 6.70 28.04 14.51
CA VAL A 647 6.00 28.93 13.56
C VAL A 647 5.46 28.16 12.37
N MET A 648 6.23 27.20 11.82
CA MET A 648 5.74 26.33 10.75
C MET A 648 4.57 25.47 11.21
N VAL A 649 4.67 24.84 12.38
CA VAL A 649 3.58 24.02 12.94
C VAL A 649 2.32 24.86 13.18
N LEU A 650 2.45 26.08 13.68
CA LEU A 650 1.31 27.00 13.91
C LEU A 650 0.70 27.50 12.60
N ALA A 651 1.51 27.95 11.64
CA ALA A 651 1.04 28.44 10.35
C ALA A 651 0.31 27.34 9.56
N PHE A 652 0.86 26.13 9.53
CA PHE A 652 0.18 25.00 8.89
C PHE A 652 -1.01 24.48 9.70
N GLY A 653 -0.96 24.56 11.04
CA GLY A 653 -2.12 24.33 11.90
C GLY A 653 -3.27 25.28 11.58
N LEU A 654 -2.99 26.56 11.28
CA LEU A 654 -3.99 27.54 10.85
C LEU A 654 -4.57 27.22 9.45
N VAL A 655 -3.73 26.80 8.51
CA VAL A 655 -4.18 26.42 7.15
C VAL A 655 -5.05 25.16 7.18
N ILE A 656 -4.62 24.14 7.94
CA ILE A 656 -5.42 22.95 8.24
C ILE A 656 -6.72 23.38 8.91
N GLY A 657 -6.66 24.23 9.94
CA GLY A 657 -7.83 24.79 10.60
C GLY A 657 -8.77 25.52 9.64
N GLY A 658 -8.24 26.26 8.66
CA GLY A 658 -9.00 26.93 7.60
C GLY A 658 -9.68 25.94 6.65
N ALA A 659 -8.99 24.89 6.22
CA ALA A 659 -9.58 23.83 5.39
C ALA A 659 -10.69 23.08 6.14
N PHE A 660 -10.48 22.79 7.43
CA PHE A 660 -11.48 22.20 8.32
C PHE A 660 -12.67 23.13 8.50
N ARG A 661 -12.43 24.43 8.77
CA ARG A 661 -13.49 25.45 8.78
C ARG A 661 -14.20 25.53 7.44
N GLY A 662 -13.52 25.31 6.31
CA GLY A 662 -14.15 25.23 4.99
C GLY A 662 -15.11 24.05 4.86
N ILE A 663 -14.73 22.86 5.35
CA ILE A 663 -15.60 21.67 5.40
C ILE A 663 -16.82 21.92 6.30
N VAL A 664 -16.61 22.60 7.42
CA VAL A 664 -17.66 22.96 8.39
C VAL A 664 -18.55 24.09 7.86
N ARG A 665 -18.01 25.13 7.23
CA ARG A 665 -18.78 26.24 6.64
C ARG A 665 -19.63 25.77 5.46
N ASP A 666 -19.19 24.76 4.73
CA ASP A 666 -19.99 24.05 3.72
C ASP A 666 -21.27 23.41 4.31
N HIS A 667 -21.43 23.40 5.65
CA HIS A 667 -22.62 23.00 6.40
C HIS A 667 -23.40 24.19 7.00
N GLU A 668 -22.76 25.34 7.27
CA GLU A 668 -23.34 26.46 8.05
C GLU A 668 -24.30 27.37 7.25
N SER A 669 -24.67 27.05 6.01
CA SER A 669 -25.65 27.84 5.26
C SER A 669 -27.11 27.66 5.71
N PHE A 670 -27.37 27.06 6.87
CA PHE A 670 -28.68 27.05 7.54
C PHE A 670 -28.46 26.89 9.06
N GLU A 671 -28.57 28.00 9.79
CA GLU A 671 -28.92 27.97 11.22
C GLU A 671 -30.37 27.49 11.33
N ASP A 672 -30.58 26.23 11.73
CA ASP A 672 -31.60 25.93 12.73
C ASP A 672 -31.50 24.49 13.30
N LEU A 673 -31.75 24.39 14.60
CA LEU A 673 -32.07 23.20 15.42
C LEU A 673 -30.94 22.37 16.07
N SER A 674 -30.61 22.78 17.30
CA SER A 674 -30.69 22.07 18.62
C SER A 674 -30.38 20.55 18.75
N PRO A 675 -29.88 20.10 19.92
CA PRO A 675 -29.24 18.79 20.11
C PRO A 675 -30.24 17.62 20.16
N ILE A 676 -29.92 16.55 19.43
CA ILE A 676 -30.64 15.26 19.53
C ILE A 676 -30.02 14.43 20.65
N ALA A 677 -30.89 14.03 21.59
CA ALA A 677 -30.64 13.08 22.66
C ALA A 677 -30.26 11.69 22.09
N LEU A 678 -29.33 11.03 22.77
CA LEU A 678 -28.94 9.64 22.51
C LEU A 678 -30.14 8.73 22.79
N GLU A 679 -30.62 7.99 21.78
CA GLU A 679 -31.49 6.84 22.00
C GLU A 679 -30.71 5.78 22.79
N GLU A 680 -31.18 5.48 24.01
CA GLU A 680 -30.74 4.34 24.79
C GLU A 680 -30.95 3.04 24.01
N GLU A 681 -29.90 2.22 23.94
CA GLU A 681 -30.00 0.85 23.45
C GLU A 681 -31.08 0.10 24.25
N ALA A 682 -32.11 -0.38 23.57
CA ALA A 682 -33.14 -1.21 24.17
C ALA A 682 -32.51 -2.40 24.93
N PRO A 683 -32.97 -2.71 26.16
CA PRO A 683 -32.44 -3.85 26.91
C PRO A 683 -32.66 -5.14 26.12
N LEU A 684 -31.60 -5.96 26.00
CA LEU A 684 -31.69 -7.30 25.44
C LEU A 684 -32.79 -8.10 26.17
N ASP A 685 -33.76 -8.61 25.41
CA ASP A 685 -34.85 -9.42 25.95
C ASP A 685 -34.33 -10.72 26.60
N ASP A 686 -35.17 -11.31 27.46
CA ASP A 686 -34.81 -12.52 28.20
C ASP A 686 -34.61 -13.74 27.28
N SER A 687 -35.14 -13.73 26.06
CA SER A 687 -34.89 -14.72 25.01
C SER A 687 -33.47 -14.62 24.46
N ALA A 688 -32.94 -13.40 24.26
CA ALA A 688 -31.58 -13.13 23.84
C ALA A 688 -30.59 -13.40 24.98
N ARG A 689 -30.95 -13.11 26.25
CA ARG A 689 -30.17 -13.54 27.42
C ARG A 689 -30.16 -15.06 27.60
N ALA A 690 -31.28 -15.74 27.36
CA ALA A 690 -31.38 -17.20 27.38
C ALA A 690 -30.65 -17.84 26.20
N ALA A 691 -30.64 -17.21 25.01
CA ALA A 691 -29.87 -17.64 23.85
C ALA A 691 -28.35 -17.43 24.07
N LEU A 692 -27.96 -16.38 24.79
CA LEU A 692 -26.57 -16.16 25.24
C LEU A 692 -26.15 -17.18 26.30
N LYS A 693 -27.01 -17.51 27.27
CA LYS A 693 -26.77 -18.59 28.26
C LYS A 693 -26.80 -19.99 27.62
N GLY A 694 -27.64 -20.21 26.61
CA GLY A 694 -27.70 -21.45 25.83
C GLY A 694 -26.48 -21.64 24.92
N ALA A 695 -25.89 -20.54 24.44
CA ALA A 695 -24.61 -20.56 23.71
C ALA A 695 -23.41 -20.89 24.60
N GLU A 696 -23.50 -20.65 25.92
CA GLU A 696 -22.50 -21.10 26.91
C GLU A 696 -22.62 -22.62 27.21
N ALA A 697 -23.78 -23.23 26.97
CA ALA A 697 -24.04 -24.65 27.22
C ALA A 697 -23.62 -25.58 26.05
N ARG A 698 -22.30 -25.75 25.88
CA ARG A 698 -21.60 -27.01 25.49
C ARG A 698 -20.07 -26.81 25.38
N ALA A 699 -19.48 -25.99 26.26
CA ALA A 699 -18.02 -26.00 26.43
C ALA A 699 -17.60 -27.33 27.05
N ILE A 700 -16.61 -28.02 26.47
CA ILE A 700 -15.97 -29.19 27.11
C ILE A 700 -14.72 -28.64 27.80
N PRO A 701 -14.71 -28.46 29.14
CA PRO A 701 -13.61 -27.79 29.84
C PRO A 701 -12.25 -28.45 29.58
N THR A 702 -12.22 -29.77 29.43
CA THR A 702 -11.00 -30.52 29.14
C THR A 702 -10.37 -30.13 27.79
N LEU A 703 -11.18 -29.81 26.77
CA LEU A 703 -10.67 -29.35 25.48
C LEU A 703 -10.17 -27.90 25.54
N ASP A 704 -10.77 -27.07 26.37
CA ASP A 704 -10.24 -25.73 26.64
C ASP A 704 -8.92 -25.82 27.41
N GLY A 705 -8.79 -26.75 28.37
CA GLY A 705 -7.50 -27.03 29.00
C GLY A 705 -6.43 -27.52 28.02
N MET A 706 -6.79 -28.40 27.08
CA MET A 706 -5.86 -28.83 26.01
C MET A 706 -5.40 -27.67 25.13
N ARG A 707 -6.27 -26.68 24.85
CA ARG A 707 -5.86 -25.43 24.18
C ARG A 707 -4.92 -24.59 25.04
N GLY A 708 -5.13 -24.59 26.35
CA GLY A 708 -4.23 -23.98 27.32
C GLY A 708 -2.83 -24.60 27.27
N ILE A 709 -2.74 -25.93 27.23
CA ILE A 709 -1.46 -26.64 27.06
C ILE A 709 -0.83 -26.26 25.72
N ALA A 710 -1.60 -26.31 24.62
CA ALA A 710 -1.11 -26.01 23.29
C ALA A 710 -0.46 -24.61 23.19
N VAL A 711 -1.10 -23.57 23.73
CA VAL A 711 -0.54 -22.21 23.68
C VAL A 711 0.67 -22.05 24.58
N LEU A 712 0.67 -22.69 25.77
CA LEU A 712 1.83 -22.63 26.66
C LEU A 712 3.06 -23.31 26.04
N LEU A 713 2.89 -24.46 25.37
CA LEU A 713 3.95 -25.11 24.60
C LEU A 713 4.51 -24.19 23.51
N VAL A 714 3.63 -23.50 22.76
CA VAL A 714 4.04 -22.53 21.73
C VAL A 714 4.84 -21.37 22.33
N LEU A 715 4.41 -20.84 23.48
CA LEU A 715 5.11 -19.75 24.16
C LEU A 715 6.48 -20.20 24.66
N MET A 716 6.55 -21.38 25.28
CA MET A 716 7.80 -21.98 25.75
C MET A 716 8.80 -22.13 24.60
N PHE A 717 8.38 -22.65 23.45
CA PHE A 717 9.24 -22.79 22.28
C PHE A 717 9.85 -21.46 21.82
N HIS A 718 9.02 -20.42 21.66
CA HIS A 718 9.48 -19.17 21.06
C HIS A 718 10.29 -18.29 22.02
N PHE A 719 10.04 -18.36 23.33
CA PHE A 719 10.86 -17.65 24.31
C PHE A 719 12.11 -18.45 24.73
N ALA A 720 12.22 -19.73 24.35
CA ALA A 720 13.38 -20.56 24.62
C ALA A 720 14.47 -20.50 23.55
N TRP A 721 14.33 -19.67 22.51
CA TRP A 721 15.38 -19.49 21.49
C TRP A 721 16.71 -19.00 22.06
N THR A 722 16.68 -18.28 23.18
CA THR A 722 17.89 -17.82 23.88
C THR A 722 18.34 -18.79 24.97
N PHE A 723 17.55 -19.82 25.28
CA PHE A 723 17.82 -20.71 26.40
C PHE A 723 19.09 -21.53 26.10
N PRO A 724 20.09 -21.56 27.00
CA PRO A 724 21.38 -22.20 26.72
C PRO A 724 21.23 -23.71 26.51
N GLY A 725 22.08 -24.29 25.64
CA GLY A 725 22.10 -25.74 25.40
C GLY A 725 22.09 -26.19 23.93
N ASP A 726 22.05 -25.26 22.97
CA ASP A 726 22.13 -25.51 21.50
C ASP A 726 23.28 -24.71 20.84
N ASP A 727 24.23 -24.25 21.63
CA ASP A 727 25.37 -23.40 21.24
C ASP A 727 26.50 -24.17 20.52
N GLY A 728 26.31 -25.47 20.25
CA GLY A 728 27.29 -26.33 19.56
C GLY A 728 28.56 -26.62 20.37
N VAL A 729 28.69 -26.05 21.57
CA VAL A 729 29.79 -26.30 22.50
C VAL A 729 29.53 -27.63 23.24
N PRO A 730 30.51 -28.53 23.35
CA PRO A 730 30.33 -29.76 24.11
C PRO A 730 29.92 -29.46 25.56
N ALA A 731 28.83 -30.08 26.03
CA ALA A 731 28.36 -29.96 27.40
C ALA A 731 29.37 -30.61 28.39
N THR A 732 30.30 -29.80 28.91
CA THR A 732 31.41 -30.27 29.74
C THR A 732 31.05 -30.35 31.22
N THR A 733 30.19 -29.43 31.71
CA THR A 733 29.76 -29.40 33.12
C THR A 733 28.41 -30.09 33.32
N PHE A 734 28.08 -30.39 34.59
CA PHE A 734 26.77 -30.92 34.96
C PHE A 734 25.63 -29.94 34.62
N ILE A 735 25.88 -28.64 34.77
CA ILE A 735 24.90 -27.58 34.47
C ILE A 735 24.65 -27.50 32.96
N ASP A 736 25.69 -27.62 32.13
CA ASP A 736 25.54 -27.60 30.67
C ASP A 736 24.69 -28.78 30.19
N LYS A 737 24.87 -29.97 30.78
CA LYS A 737 24.07 -31.15 30.45
C LYS A 737 22.59 -30.96 30.82
N ILE A 738 22.32 -30.33 31.97
CA ILE A 738 20.95 -29.95 32.35
C ILE A 738 20.40 -28.94 31.34
N ALA A 739 21.18 -27.92 30.99
CA ALA A 739 20.78 -26.88 30.04
C ALA A 739 20.39 -27.49 28.69
N THR A 740 21.21 -28.38 28.11
CA THR A 740 20.89 -29.10 26.86
C THR A 740 19.59 -29.90 26.94
N HIS A 741 19.35 -30.63 28.04
CA HIS A 741 18.11 -31.41 28.19
C HIS A 741 16.88 -30.53 28.38
N VAL A 742 17.00 -29.43 29.12
CA VAL A 742 15.92 -28.45 29.30
C VAL A 742 15.65 -27.72 27.99
N HIS A 743 16.69 -27.31 27.26
CA HIS A 743 16.57 -26.72 25.93
C HIS A 743 15.82 -27.66 24.98
N ALA A 744 16.23 -28.93 24.86
CA ALA A 744 15.55 -29.91 23.99
C ALA A 744 14.06 -30.10 24.36
N PHE A 745 13.73 -30.04 25.66
CA PHE A 745 12.35 -30.09 26.13
C PHE A 745 11.54 -28.84 25.74
N LEU A 746 12.10 -27.64 25.98
CA LEU A 746 11.47 -26.38 25.61
C LEU A 746 11.32 -26.26 24.08
N TRP A 747 12.32 -26.72 23.33
CA TRP A 747 12.31 -26.75 21.87
C TRP A 747 11.18 -27.63 21.34
N SER A 748 10.81 -28.71 22.04
CA SER A 748 9.68 -29.57 21.66
C SER A 748 8.30 -28.86 21.77
N GLY A 749 8.25 -27.62 22.27
CA GLY A 749 7.04 -26.82 22.40
C GLY A 749 6.35 -26.43 21.09
N TRP A 750 7.04 -26.47 19.93
CA TRP A 750 6.40 -26.21 18.63
C TRP A 750 5.26 -27.21 18.32
N THR A 751 5.30 -28.40 18.94
CA THR A 751 4.23 -29.42 18.84
C THR A 751 2.87 -28.93 19.37
N GLY A 752 2.85 -27.83 20.13
CA GLY A 752 1.60 -27.15 20.49
C GLY A 752 0.79 -26.70 19.26
N VAL A 753 1.44 -26.35 18.14
CA VAL A 753 0.76 -26.03 16.88
C VAL A 753 0.08 -27.27 16.28
N ASP A 754 0.71 -28.44 16.32
CA ASP A 754 0.09 -29.71 15.89
C ASP A 754 -1.13 -30.04 16.72
N LEU A 755 -1.07 -29.83 18.04
CA LEU A 755 -2.23 -29.99 18.91
C LEU A 755 -3.36 -29.02 18.53
N PHE A 756 -3.05 -27.77 18.19
CA PHE A 756 -4.05 -26.84 17.66
C PHE A 756 -4.67 -27.33 16.35
N PHE A 757 -3.88 -27.85 15.41
CA PHE A 757 -4.41 -28.39 14.15
C PHE A 757 -5.41 -29.52 14.39
N VAL A 758 -5.11 -30.49 15.26
CA VAL A 758 -6.04 -31.59 15.54
C VAL A 758 -7.29 -31.07 16.28
N LEU A 759 -7.14 -30.18 17.25
CA LEU A 759 -8.28 -29.54 17.95
C LEU A 759 -9.18 -28.77 16.98
N SER A 760 -8.59 -28.00 16.07
CA SER A 760 -9.31 -27.23 15.05
C SER A 760 -10.10 -28.14 14.12
N GLY A 761 -9.45 -29.17 13.56
CA GLY A 761 -10.11 -30.19 12.74
C GLY A 761 -11.29 -30.84 13.44
N TYR A 762 -11.12 -31.23 14.71
CA TYR A 762 -12.16 -31.82 15.54
C TYR A 762 -13.35 -30.87 15.75
N LEU A 763 -13.09 -29.67 16.25
CA LEU A 763 -14.15 -28.75 16.68
C LEU A 763 -14.95 -28.19 15.51
N ILE A 764 -14.30 -27.90 14.37
CA ILE A 764 -15.03 -27.41 13.20
C ILE A 764 -15.90 -28.52 12.60
N THR A 765 -15.35 -29.74 12.50
CA THR A 765 -16.04 -30.87 11.88
C THR A 765 -17.22 -31.31 12.72
N ARG A 766 -17.06 -31.37 14.06
CA ARG A 766 -18.15 -31.69 14.99
C ARG A 766 -19.37 -30.79 14.80
N GLY A 767 -19.15 -29.50 14.57
CA GLY A 767 -20.22 -28.55 14.25
C GLY A 767 -20.88 -28.82 12.89
N LEU A 768 -20.08 -29.11 11.86
CA LEU A 768 -20.56 -29.36 10.50
C LEU A 768 -21.34 -30.67 10.35
N VAL A 769 -20.92 -31.73 11.05
CA VAL A 769 -21.59 -33.05 11.01
C VAL A 769 -22.77 -33.15 11.98
N THR A 770 -23.12 -32.06 12.68
CA THR A 770 -24.35 -32.03 13.48
C THR A 770 -25.58 -31.96 12.55
N PRO A 771 -26.63 -32.79 12.73
CA PRO A 771 -27.85 -32.73 11.93
C PRO A 771 -28.47 -31.32 11.97
N SER A 772 -28.92 -30.80 10.82
CA SER A 772 -29.61 -29.52 10.72
C SER A 772 -30.57 -29.56 9.54
N LYS A 773 -31.75 -28.93 9.68
CA LYS A 773 -32.79 -28.82 8.63
C LYS A 773 -32.54 -27.65 7.67
N LYS A 774 -31.51 -26.82 7.91
CA LYS A 774 -31.22 -25.62 7.09
C LYS A 774 -30.65 -26.00 5.72
N PRO A 775 -30.94 -25.22 4.65
CA PRO A 775 -30.33 -25.40 3.34
C PRO A 775 -28.79 -25.35 3.39
N LEU A 776 -28.13 -26.07 2.47
CA LEU A 776 -26.67 -26.17 2.38
C LEU A 776 -25.97 -24.79 2.41
N GLY A 777 -26.43 -23.85 1.57
CA GLY A 777 -25.86 -22.50 1.49
C GLY A 777 -25.97 -21.72 2.80
N THR A 778 -27.07 -21.85 3.54
CA THR A 778 -27.25 -21.19 4.84
C THR A 778 -26.33 -21.79 5.90
N ARG A 779 -26.11 -23.11 5.87
CA ARG A 779 -25.18 -23.79 6.79
C ARG A 779 -23.75 -23.36 6.53
N MET A 780 -23.33 -23.27 5.26
CA MET A 780 -22.01 -22.77 4.86
C MET A 780 -21.81 -21.30 5.26
N LYS A 781 -22.77 -20.43 4.95
CA LYS A 781 -22.75 -19.02 5.36
C LYS A 781 -22.64 -18.87 6.86
N SER A 782 -23.45 -19.60 7.63
CA SER A 782 -23.44 -19.52 9.10
C SER A 782 -22.11 -20.03 9.67
N PHE A 783 -21.52 -21.06 9.06
CA PHE A 783 -20.20 -21.54 9.42
C PHE A 783 -19.13 -20.46 9.22
N TRP A 784 -19.00 -19.93 7.99
CA TRP A 784 -17.97 -18.93 7.67
C TRP A 784 -18.13 -17.66 8.48
N MET A 785 -19.36 -17.14 8.62
CA MET A 785 -19.61 -15.92 9.40
C MET A 785 -19.19 -16.06 10.88
N ARG A 786 -19.39 -17.23 11.49
CA ARG A 786 -18.93 -17.46 12.88
C ARG A 786 -17.40 -17.52 13.00
N ARG A 787 -16.69 -17.91 11.95
CA ARG A 787 -15.21 -17.93 11.90
C ARG A 787 -14.66 -16.54 11.62
N VAL A 788 -15.23 -15.84 10.65
CA VAL A 788 -14.94 -14.42 10.37
C VAL A 788 -15.08 -13.60 11.66
N LEU A 789 -16.21 -13.69 12.36
CA LEU A 789 -16.43 -12.95 13.62
C LEU A 789 -15.51 -13.38 14.78
N ARG A 790 -14.82 -14.52 14.67
CA ARG A 790 -13.87 -14.99 15.70
C ARG A 790 -12.45 -14.56 15.41
N ILE A 791 -12.02 -14.60 14.15
CA ILE A 791 -10.62 -14.58 13.77
C ILE A 791 -10.26 -13.24 13.11
N PHE A 792 -11.06 -12.79 12.15
CA PHE A 792 -10.72 -11.62 11.33
C PHE A 792 -10.55 -10.32 12.12
N PRO A 793 -11.40 -9.97 13.11
CA PRO A 793 -11.28 -8.71 13.84
C PRO A 793 -9.90 -8.53 14.46
N LEU A 794 -9.43 -9.50 15.26
CA LEU A 794 -8.15 -9.37 15.97
C LEU A 794 -6.96 -9.51 15.01
N TYR A 795 -7.02 -10.46 14.08
CA TYR A 795 -5.98 -10.65 13.08
C TYR A 795 -5.72 -9.39 12.25
N TYR A 796 -6.77 -8.80 11.65
CA TYR A 796 -6.61 -7.60 10.84
C TYR A 796 -6.33 -6.36 11.67
N ALA A 797 -6.89 -6.24 12.88
CA ALA A 797 -6.51 -5.14 13.78
C ALA A 797 -5.02 -5.19 14.11
N PHE A 798 -4.49 -6.38 14.42
CA PHE A 798 -3.08 -6.58 14.69
C PHE A 798 -2.21 -6.24 13.46
N ILE A 799 -2.59 -6.69 12.27
CA ILE A 799 -1.87 -6.36 11.03
C ILE A 799 -1.89 -4.85 10.75
N ILE A 800 -3.05 -4.20 10.88
CA ILE A 800 -3.20 -2.76 10.62
C ILE A 800 -2.37 -1.96 11.62
N VAL A 801 -2.54 -2.22 12.91
CA VAL A 801 -1.82 -1.50 13.98
C VAL A 801 -0.32 -1.77 13.88
N GLY A 802 0.10 -3.03 13.71
CA GLY A 802 1.51 -3.38 13.54
C GLY A 802 2.12 -2.77 12.29
N THR A 803 1.36 -2.65 11.20
CA THR A 803 1.80 -1.95 9.97
C THR A 803 1.94 -0.45 10.23
N ILE A 804 0.98 0.19 10.90
CA ILE A 804 1.06 1.61 11.26
C ILE A 804 2.30 1.87 12.14
N ILE A 805 2.53 1.04 13.15
CA ILE A 805 3.69 1.14 14.04
C ILE A 805 4.98 0.91 13.26
N GLY A 806 5.07 -0.14 12.44
CA GLY A 806 6.25 -0.43 11.62
C GLY A 806 6.55 0.68 10.59
N LEU A 807 5.50 1.23 9.97
CA LEU A 807 5.60 2.39 9.10
C LEU A 807 6.15 3.61 9.84
N ALA A 808 5.61 3.91 11.03
CA ALA A 808 6.00 5.05 11.86
C ALA A 808 7.44 4.93 12.40
N LEU A 809 7.86 3.72 12.76
CA LEU A 809 9.21 3.41 13.24
C LEU A 809 10.23 3.24 12.11
N GLY A 810 9.79 3.29 10.84
CA GLY A 810 10.67 3.08 9.69
C GLY A 810 11.24 1.67 9.58
N THR A 811 10.57 0.67 10.14
CA THR A 811 11.01 -0.73 10.01
C THR A 811 10.92 -1.17 8.55
N GLY A 812 11.94 -1.86 8.04
CA GLY A 812 12.01 -2.29 6.63
C GLY A 812 10.97 -3.34 6.21
N TRP A 813 10.19 -3.91 7.14
CA TRP A 813 9.24 -4.99 6.86
C TRP A 813 7.77 -4.58 7.00
N ILE A 814 6.96 -4.88 5.97
CA ILE A 814 5.52 -4.64 5.95
C ILE A 814 4.79 -5.87 5.41
N PRO A 815 3.70 -6.34 6.07
CA PRO A 815 2.88 -7.43 5.58
C PRO A 815 2.32 -7.16 4.18
N GLY A 816 2.78 -7.93 3.19
CA GLY A 816 2.29 -7.86 1.82
C GLY A 816 0.87 -8.45 1.64
N PRO A 817 0.33 -8.47 0.40
CA PRO A 817 -1.00 -9.00 0.07
C PRO A 817 -1.26 -10.43 0.57
N SER A 818 -0.22 -11.25 0.75
CA SER A 818 -0.34 -12.61 1.25
C SER A 818 -0.98 -12.69 2.65
N TYR A 819 -0.70 -11.73 3.53
CA TYR A 819 -1.31 -11.67 4.86
C TYR A 819 -2.79 -11.27 4.81
N TRP A 820 -3.20 -10.49 3.81
CA TRP A 820 -4.61 -10.10 3.62
C TRP A 820 -5.47 -11.23 3.05
N LEU A 821 -4.83 -12.25 2.46
CA LEU A 821 -5.48 -13.37 1.79
C LEU A 821 -5.24 -14.71 2.50
N TYR A 822 -4.61 -14.71 3.69
CA TYR A 822 -4.19 -15.94 4.39
C TYR A 822 -3.29 -16.86 3.55
N MET A 823 -2.40 -16.28 2.74
CA MET A 823 -1.41 -16.96 1.88
C MET A 823 0.03 -16.78 2.36
N GLN A 824 0.24 -16.15 3.52
CA GLN A 824 1.57 -15.85 4.06
C GLN A 824 2.41 -17.08 4.34
N ASN A 825 1.80 -18.25 4.58
CA ASN A 825 2.52 -19.49 4.79
C ASN A 825 3.34 -19.91 3.56
N TYR A 826 2.86 -19.61 2.36
CA TYR A 826 3.59 -19.84 1.12
C TYR A 826 4.67 -18.80 0.88
N THR A 827 4.42 -17.52 1.19
CA THR A 827 5.50 -16.52 1.08
C THR A 827 6.62 -16.80 2.08
N LEU A 828 6.27 -17.20 3.30
CA LEU A 828 7.23 -17.55 4.34
C LEU A 828 7.93 -18.88 4.06
N ALA A 829 7.35 -19.78 3.25
CA ALA A 829 8.01 -21.02 2.87
C ALA A 829 9.29 -20.78 2.04
N PHE A 830 9.40 -19.62 1.39
CA PHE A 830 10.50 -19.25 0.49
C PHE A 830 11.28 -18.03 0.99
N ASP A 831 11.15 -17.71 2.27
CA ASP A 831 11.71 -16.51 2.87
C ASP A 831 12.78 -16.89 3.92
N ASP A 832 13.86 -16.12 3.96
CA ASP A 832 14.98 -16.35 4.86
C ASP A 832 14.86 -15.57 6.17
N GLU A 833 14.00 -14.55 6.22
CA GLU A 833 13.84 -13.70 7.40
C GLU A 833 12.86 -14.29 8.42
N VAL A 834 13.40 -14.97 9.44
CA VAL A 834 12.59 -15.62 10.47
C VAL A 834 12.01 -14.62 11.50
N LEU A 835 12.68 -13.48 11.76
CA LEU A 835 12.32 -12.51 12.82
C LEU A 835 11.31 -11.42 12.41
N ARG A 836 10.52 -11.63 11.35
CA ARG A 836 9.44 -10.70 10.97
C ARG A 836 8.34 -10.73 12.01
N TRP A 837 7.82 -9.58 12.47
CA TRP A 837 6.80 -9.49 13.54
C TRP A 837 5.46 -10.22 13.24
N THR A 838 5.28 -10.72 12.02
CA THR A 838 4.13 -11.52 11.57
C THR A 838 4.47 -12.97 11.19
N ALA A 839 5.72 -13.43 11.38
CA ALA A 839 6.19 -14.70 10.86
C ALA A 839 5.38 -15.91 11.38
N HIS A 840 5.02 -15.92 12.66
CA HIS A 840 4.20 -16.97 13.28
C HIS A 840 2.84 -17.20 12.60
N PHE A 841 2.28 -16.23 11.87
CA PHE A 841 0.97 -16.38 11.22
C PHE A 841 0.90 -17.43 10.11
N TRP A 842 2.01 -18.09 9.74
CA TRP A 842 1.98 -19.20 8.78
C TRP A 842 1.00 -20.31 9.21
N SER A 843 0.94 -20.66 10.50
CA SER A 843 0.08 -21.75 10.97
C SER A 843 -1.40 -21.38 10.90
N LEU A 844 -1.73 -20.12 11.18
CA LEU A 844 -3.10 -19.59 11.09
C LEU A 844 -3.59 -19.57 9.63
N ALA A 845 -2.70 -19.34 8.66
CA ALA A 845 -3.04 -19.47 7.24
C ALA A 845 -3.44 -20.90 6.86
N ILE A 846 -2.73 -21.92 7.36
CA ILE A 846 -3.09 -23.32 7.14
C ILE A 846 -4.51 -23.59 7.69
N GLU A 847 -4.80 -23.12 8.90
CA GLU A 847 -6.12 -23.27 9.51
C GLU A 847 -7.23 -22.59 8.71
N GLU A 848 -7.04 -21.33 8.32
CA GLU A 848 -8.05 -20.59 7.53
C GLU A 848 -8.30 -21.21 6.16
N GLN A 849 -7.25 -21.69 5.49
CA GLN A 849 -7.39 -22.42 4.22
C GLN A 849 -8.21 -23.70 4.41
N PHE A 850 -7.99 -24.42 5.50
CA PHE A 850 -8.82 -25.57 5.85
C PHE A 850 -10.25 -25.16 6.21
N TYR A 851 -10.45 -24.04 6.93
CA TYR A 851 -11.79 -23.54 7.26
C TYR A 851 -12.56 -23.07 6.03
N PHE A 852 -11.87 -22.63 4.99
CA PHE A 852 -12.50 -22.29 3.73
C PHE A 852 -12.93 -23.53 2.95
N VAL A 853 -12.04 -24.51 2.79
CA VAL A 853 -12.27 -25.70 1.93
C VAL A 853 -13.07 -26.80 2.63
N TRP A 854 -12.78 -27.11 3.89
CA TRP A 854 -13.35 -28.27 4.59
C TRP A 854 -14.89 -28.26 4.71
N PRO A 855 -15.58 -27.14 4.98
CA PRO A 855 -17.04 -27.11 5.01
C PRO A 855 -17.69 -27.52 3.68
N ILE A 856 -17.05 -27.21 2.55
CA ILE A 856 -17.50 -27.60 1.22
C ILE A 856 -17.45 -29.12 1.13
N VAL A 857 -16.30 -29.73 1.45
CA VAL A 857 -16.11 -31.19 1.44
C VAL A 857 -17.05 -31.89 2.43
N ALA A 858 -17.06 -31.44 3.69
CA ALA A 858 -17.80 -32.06 4.79
C ALA A 858 -19.32 -32.00 4.62
N LEU A 859 -19.86 -31.02 3.88
CA LEU A 859 -21.29 -30.88 3.65
C LEU A 859 -21.75 -31.42 2.29
N MET A 860 -20.88 -31.50 1.29
CA MET A 860 -21.20 -32.09 -0.02
C MET A 860 -21.02 -33.60 -0.06
N VAL A 861 -20.03 -34.14 0.66
CA VAL A 861 -19.82 -35.58 0.77
C VAL A 861 -20.78 -36.16 1.81
N SER A 862 -21.40 -37.30 1.50
CA SER A 862 -22.30 -37.96 2.45
C SER A 862 -21.52 -38.39 3.70
N ARG A 863 -22.15 -38.29 4.88
CA ARG A 863 -21.47 -38.54 6.17
C ARG A 863 -20.79 -39.90 6.25
N LYS A 864 -21.42 -40.93 5.68
CA LYS A 864 -20.88 -42.29 5.57
C LYS A 864 -19.59 -42.36 4.72
N LYS A 865 -19.43 -41.47 3.74
CA LYS A 865 -18.24 -41.39 2.87
C LYS A 865 -17.14 -40.49 3.42
N LEU A 866 -17.40 -39.68 4.46
CA LEU A 866 -16.37 -38.82 5.04
C LEU A 866 -15.22 -39.60 5.68
N ILE A 867 -15.52 -40.74 6.33
CA ILE A 867 -14.50 -41.62 6.91
C ILE A 867 -13.53 -42.13 5.84
N PRO A 868 -13.97 -42.80 4.76
CA PRO A 868 -13.05 -43.26 3.71
C PRO A 868 -12.38 -42.10 2.98
N THR A 869 -13.04 -40.95 2.77
CA THR A 869 -12.38 -39.76 2.20
C THR A 869 -11.19 -39.31 3.06
N ILE A 870 -11.35 -39.22 4.38
CA ILE A 870 -10.25 -38.84 5.27
C ILE A 870 -9.14 -39.90 5.28
N LEU A 871 -9.51 -41.18 5.30
CA LEU A 871 -8.55 -42.29 5.26
C LEU A 871 -7.75 -42.37 3.95
N VAL A 872 -8.21 -41.76 2.86
CA VAL A 872 -7.44 -41.61 1.62
C VAL A 872 -6.56 -40.36 1.68
N LEU A 873 -7.10 -39.24 2.18
CA LEU A 873 -6.38 -37.97 2.22
C LEU A 873 -5.18 -37.98 3.19
N VAL A 874 -5.30 -38.62 4.36
CA VAL A 874 -4.19 -38.67 5.34
C VAL A 874 -2.97 -39.38 4.77
N PRO A 875 -3.05 -40.62 4.22
CA PRO A 875 -1.93 -41.25 3.54
C PRO A 875 -1.42 -40.47 2.33
N ALA A 876 -2.29 -39.80 1.57
CA ALA A 876 -1.86 -38.98 0.44
C ALA A 876 -0.97 -37.80 0.89
N VAL A 877 -1.33 -37.13 2.00
CA VAL A 877 -0.51 -36.07 2.63
C VAL A 877 0.82 -36.62 3.13
N VAL A 878 0.81 -37.77 3.82
CA VAL A 878 2.02 -38.42 4.34
C VAL A 878 2.94 -38.87 3.19
N MET A 879 2.38 -39.44 2.12
CA MET A 879 3.12 -39.87 0.94
C MET A 879 3.73 -38.68 0.21
N LEU A 880 2.96 -37.60 0.01
CA LEU A 880 3.48 -36.37 -0.59
C LEU A 880 4.64 -35.80 0.24
N ARG A 881 4.48 -35.74 1.56
CA ARG A 881 5.53 -35.30 2.48
C ARG A 881 6.77 -36.20 2.39
N GLY A 882 6.60 -37.52 2.42
CA GLY A 882 7.69 -38.47 2.25
C GLY A 882 8.43 -38.28 0.92
N LEU A 883 7.69 -38.16 -0.19
CA LEU A 883 8.29 -37.90 -1.50
C LEU A 883 9.11 -36.59 -1.51
N LEU A 884 8.59 -35.52 -0.90
CA LEU A 884 9.30 -34.23 -0.83
C LEU A 884 10.54 -34.29 0.08
N VAL A 885 10.48 -34.98 1.22
CA VAL A 885 11.61 -35.10 2.16
C VAL A 885 12.70 -36.02 1.60
N PHE A 886 12.33 -37.13 0.93
CA PHE A 886 13.29 -38.13 0.45
C PHE A 886 13.83 -37.85 -0.97
N LYS A 887 13.03 -37.26 -1.88
CA LYS A 887 13.47 -36.90 -3.24
C LYS A 887 13.85 -35.43 -3.41
N GLY A 888 13.46 -34.55 -2.48
CA GLY A 888 13.63 -33.11 -2.60
C GLY A 888 15.07 -32.63 -2.79
N ALA A 889 16.06 -33.35 -2.25
CA ALA A 889 17.48 -33.07 -2.46
C ALA A 889 17.98 -33.38 -3.89
N GLN A 890 17.19 -34.08 -4.72
CA GLN A 890 17.56 -34.51 -6.07
C GLN A 890 16.66 -33.96 -7.19
N ILE A 891 15.68 -33.10 -6.89
CA ILE A 891 14.84 -32.47 -7.91
C ILE A 891 15.50 -31.16 -8.36
N SER A 892 16.41 -31.24 -9.34
CA SER A 892 17.16 -30.12 -9.91
C SER A 892 16.24 -28.99 -10.40
N ALA A 893 15.08 -29.31 -10.97
CA ALA A 893 14.10 -28.32 -11.43
C ALA A 893 13.48 -27.45 -10.32
N VAL A 894 13.49 -27.90 -9.06
CA VAL A 894 12.99 -27.15 -7.90
C VAL A 894 14.13 -26.38 -7.25
N ALA A 895 15.34 -26.93 -7.21
CA ALA A 895 16.54 -26.23 -6.74
C ALA A 895 16.90 -25.02 -7.64
N ASP A 896 16.82 -25.18 -8.97
CA ASP A 896 17.08 -24.11 -9.94
C ASP A 896 15.99 -23.03 -9.95
N LEU A 897 14.75 -23.38 -9.57
CA LEU A 897 13.66 -22.41 -9.44
C LEU A 897 13.71 -21.64 -8.11
N LEU A 898 14.32 -22.21 -7.06
CA LEU A 898 14.21 -21.72 -5.68
C LEU A 898 15.49 -21.15 -5.07
N HIS A 899 16.66 -21.29 -5.71
CA HIS A 899 17.94 -20.68 -5.26
C HIS A 899 18.30 -20.91 -3.76
N ASP A 900 17.78 -21.95 -3.11
CA ASP A 900 18.07 -22.26 -1.70
C ASP A 900 17.98 -23.78 -1.45
N THR A 901 19.07 -24.36 -0.93
CA THR A 901 19.17 -25.79 -0.58
C THR A 901 18.38 -26.16 0.67
N ASN A 902 17.96 -25.19 1.49
CA ASN A 902 17.11 -25.38 2.68
C ASN A 902 15.61 -25.13 2.44
N GLY A 903 15.22 -24.62 1.26
CA GLY A 903 13.84 -24.21 0.96
C GLY A 903 12.79 -25.32 1.06
N ILE A 904 13.16 -26.57 0.76
CA ILE A 904 12.19 -27.69 0.77
C ILE A 904 11.74 -28.07 2.18
N ALA A 905 12.61 -27.92 3.19
CA ALA A 905 12.27 -28.23 4.58
C ALA A 905 11.28 -27.19 5.13
N LYS A 906 11.57 -25.89 4.89
CA LYS A 906 10.67 -24.78 5.21
C LYS A 906 9.31 -24.92 4.53
N PHE A 907 9.31 -25.36 3.27
CA PHE A 907 8.09 -25.62 2.52
C PHE A 907 7.26 -26.76 3.12
N VAL A 908 7.87 -27.90 3.43
CA VAL A 908 7.17 -29.03 4.07
C VAL A 908 6.61 -28.64 5.45
N TYR A 909 7.31 -27.78 6.20
CA TYR A 909 6.86 -27.30 7.50
C TYR A 909 5.66 -26.34 7.40
N ARG A 910 5.63 -25.46 6.40
CA ARG A 910 4.67 -24.33 6.30
C ARG A 910 3.55 -24.54 5.25
N ALA A 911 3.66 -25.51 4.35
CA ALA A 911 2.66 -25.75 3.32
C ALA A 911 1.44 -26.52 3.85
N THR A 912 0.25 -26.07 3.44
CA THR A 912 -1.02 -26.65 3.93
C THR A 912 -1.17 -28.12 3.56
N PHE A 913 -0.81 -28.50 2.34
CA PHE A 913 -0.97 -29.88 1.85
C PHE A 913 0.08 -30.86 2.40
N THR A 914 1.11 -30.41 3.11
CA THR A 914 2.08 -31.28 3.81
C THR A 914 1.80 -31.41 5.32
N ARG A 915 0.91 -30.56 5.85
CA ARG A 915 0.54 -30.47 7.28
C ARG A 915 -0.95 -30.66 7.56
N ALA A 916 -1.76 -30.93 6.53
CA ALA A 916 -3.20 -31.12 6.67
C ALA A 916 -3.59 -32.40 7.43
N ASP A 917 -2.66 -33.33 7.66
CA ASP A 917 -2.89 -34.60 8.35
C ASP A 917 -3.41 -34.41 9.79
N GLY A 918 -2.88 -33.43 10.53
CA GLY A 918 -3.41 -33.07 11.86
C GLY A 918 -4.88 -32.63 11.83
N LEU A 919 -5.21 -31.69 10.93
CA LEU A 919 -6.58 -31.19 10.74
C LEU A 919 -7.55 -32.30 10.30
N LEU A 920 -7.10 -33.16 9.38
CA LEU A 920 -7.87 -34.30 8.87
C LEU A 920 -8.10 -35.36 9.96
N LEU A 921 -7.10 -35.68 10.78
CA LEU A 921 -7.26 -36.64 11.88
C LEU A 921 -8.14 -36.09 13.01
N GLY A 922 -8.11 -34.78 13.26
CA GLY A 922 -9.09 -34.12 14.11
C GLY A 922 -10.52 -34.28 13.56
N ALA A 923 -10.69 -34.04 12.26
CA ALA A 923 -11.97 -34.24 11.59
C ALA A 923 -12.44 -35.70 11.65
N PHE A 924 -11.51 -36.66 11.50
CA PHE A 924 -11.78 -38.10 11.63
C PHE A 924 -12.35 -38.45 13.01
N VAL A 925 -11.79 -37.92 14.09
CA VAL A 925 -12.31 -38.11 15.45
C VAL A 925 -13.74 -37.58 15.56
N ALA A 926 -14.03 -36.40 15.01
CA ALA A 926 -15.37 -35.83 15.06
C ALA A 926 -16.42 -36.65 14.29
N VAL A 927 -16.05 -37.23 13.14
CA VAL A 927 -16.95 -38.07 12.33
C VAL A 927 -17.18 -39.42 13.01
N THR A 928 -16.13 -40.08 13.51
CA THR A 928 -16.22 -41.41 14.17
C THR A 928 -16.97 -41.38 15.50
N GLN A 929 -16.96 -40.24 16.20
CA GLN A 929 -17.82 -40.03 17.37
C GLN A 929 -19.32 -40.01 17.01
N ARG A 930 -19.68 -39.52 15.82
CA ARG A 930 -21.07 -39.40 15.35
C ARG A 930 -21.56 -40.67 14.66
N GLU A 931 -20.74 -41.25 13.78
CA GLU A 931 -21.07 -42.43 12.98
C GLU A 931 -20.72 -43.72 13.75
N VAL A 932 -21.38 -43.96 14.88
CA VAL A 932 -21.02 -45.01 15.85
C VAL A 932 -21.09 -46.42 15.25
N SER A 933 -22.03 -46.67 14.34
CA SER A 933 -22.26 -47.98 13.70
C SER A 933 -21.35 -48.27 12.50
N HIS A 934 -20.51 -47.32 12.09
CA HIS A 934 -19.59 -47.54 10.98
C HIS A 934 -18.45 -48.49 11.42
N PRO A 935 -18.06 -49.51 10.61
CA PRO A 935 -17.05 -50.50 11.00
C PRO A 935 -15.72 -49.88 11.48
N VAL A 936 -15.27 -48.84 10.78
CA VAL A 936 -14.06 -48.09 11.15
C VAL A 936 -14.21 -47.36 12.49
N SER A 937 -15.39 -46.82 12.81
CA SER A 937 -15.62 -46.16 14.10
C SER A 937 -15.54 -47.15 15.26
N ILE A 938 -16.04 -48.38 15.05
CA ILE A 938 -15.95 -49.48 16.02
C ILE A 938 -14.47 -49.87 16.22
N ALA A 939 -13.73 -50.06 15.13
CA ALA A 939 -12.31 -50.37 15.18
C ALA A 939 -11.50 -49.26 15.87
N TRP A 940 -11.74 -47.99 15.52
CA TRP A 940 -11.09 -46.83 16.14
C TRP A 940 -11.32 -46.76 17.65
N ARG A 941 -12.55 -46.99 18.12
CA ARG A 941 -12.85 -46.98 19.57
C ARG A 941 -12.12 -48.08 20.34
N ARG A 942 -11.87 -49.24 19.72
CA ARG A 942 -11.07 -50.32 20.30
C ARG A 942 -9.57 -50.01 20.26
N LEU A 943 -9.09 -49.39 19.19
CA LEU A 943 -7.66 -49.18 18.94
C LEU A 943 -7.12 -47.85 19.47
N ARG A 944 -7.94 -46.86 19.79
CA ARG A 944 -7.46 -45.51 20.18
C ARG A 944 -6.53 -45.50 21.38
N PHE A 945 -6.74 -46.37 22.37
CA PHE A 945 -5.86 -46.45 23.54
C PHE A 945 -4.53 -47.13 23.19
N PRO A 946 -4.51 -48.31 22.52
CA PRO A 946 -3.28 -48.85 21.94
C PRO A 946 -2.52 -47.87 21.04
N ILE A 947 -3.22 -47.11 20.18
CA ILE A 947 -2.62 -46.09 19.31
C ILE A 947 -2.01 -44.96 20.14
N PHE A 948 -2.71 -44.48 21.18
CA PHE A 948 -2.16 -43.48 22.09
C PHE A 948 -0.85 -43.96 22.74
N VAL A 949 -0.84 -45.18 23.28
CA VAL A 949 0.36 -45.75 23.92
C VAL A 949 1.49 -45.98 22.91
N SER A 950 1.20 -46.57 21.75
CA SER A 950 2.23 -46.87 20.75
C SER A 950 2.84 -45.60 20.14
N THR A 951 2.01 -44.58 19.88
CA THR A 951 2.50 -43.28 19.40
C THR A 951 3.27 -42.52 20.48
N ALA A 952 2.89 -42.61 21.76
CA ALA A 952 3.66 -42.05 22.86
C ALA A 952 5.05 -42.70 22.98
N VAL A 953 5.13 -44.02 22.89
CA VAL A 953 6.40 -44.76 22.89
C VAL A 953 7.25 -44.42 21.66
N ALA A 954 6.64 -44.33 20.49
CA ALA A 954 7.33 -43.92 19.27
C ALA A 954 7.87 -42.48 19.36
N LEU A 955 7.11 -41.55 19.92
CA LEU A 955 7.55 -40.17 20.15
C LEU A 955 8.66 -40.08 21.20
N ALA A 956 8.60 -40.89 22.27
CA ALA A 956 9.68 -40.98 23.24
C ALA A 956 10.97 -41.55 22.61
N GLY A 957 10.84 -42.59 21.78
CA GLY A 957 11.95 -43.14 21.00
C GLY A 957 12.53 -42.10 20.03
N LEU A 958 11.68 -41.37 19.30
CA LEU A 958 12.12 -40.28 18.43
C LEU A 958 12.80 -39.15 19.20
N TYR A 959 12.26 -38.76 20.36
CA TYR A 959 12.86 -37.75 21.24
C TYR A 959 14.28 -38.17 21.67
N VAL A 960 14.48 -39.42 22.07
CA VAL A 960 15.80 -39.94 22.45
C VAL A 960 16.74 -40.01 21.25
N LEU A 961 16.28 -40.55 20.12
CA LEU A 961 17.09 -40.74 18.91
C LEU A 961 17.46 -39.43 18.22
N ALA A 962 16.62 -38.40 18.33
CA ALA A 962 16.82 -37.10 17.70
C ALA A 962 17.26 -36.01 18.68
N HIS A 963 17.64 -36.37 19.91
CA HIS A 963 18.06 -35.43 20.96
C HIS A 963 17.03 -34.32 21.21
N GLY A 964 15.74 -34.66 21.14
CA GLY A 964 14.61 -33.75 21.17
C GLY A 964 13.68 -33.96 19.98
N LEU A 965 12.51 -33.30 19.98
CA LEU A 965 11.67 -33.20 18.79
C LEU A 965 12.04 -31.91 18.05
N ASN A 966 13.10 -31.92 17.23
CA ASN A 966 13.48 -30.76 16.43
C ASN A 966 12.56 -30.62 15.19
N ASP A 967 12.01 -29.43 14.96
CA ASP A 967 11.00 -29.13 13.94
C ASP A 967 11.50 -29.29 12.50
N TYR A 968 12.81 -29.17 12.26
CA TYR A 968 13.46 -29.35 10.96
C TYR A 968 14.18 -30.69 10.78
N ASP A 969 14.14 -31.58 11.78
CA ASP A 969 14.76 -32.90 11.67
C ASP A 969 14.00 -33.80 10.68
N ARG A 970 14.72 -34.40 9.72
CA ARG A 970 14.13 -35.24 8.66
C ARG A 970 13.28 -36.40 9.18
N ARG A 971 13.64 -36.98 10.33
CA ARG A 971 12.91 -38.09 10.97
C ARG A 971 11.59 -37.60 11.54
N ILE A 972 11.61 -36.41 12.15
CA ILE A 972 10.44 -35.73 12.70
C ILE A 972 9.50 -35.28 11.57
N MET A 973 10.04 -34.70 10.50
CA MET A 973 9.26 -34.30 9.33
C MET A 973 8.63 -35.50 8.60
N GLY A 974 9.39 -36.58 8.42
CA GLY A 974 8.91 -37.78 7.73
C GLY A 974 7.81 -38.50 8.52
N VAL A 975 8.16 -38.94 9.75
CA VAL A 975 7.32 -39.84 10.56
C VAL A 975 6.77 -39.17 11.83
N GLY A 976 7.50 -38.21 12.41
CA GLY A 976 7.11 -37.52 13.64
C GLY A 976 5.78 -36.77 13.53
N TYR A 977 5.53 -36.01 12.45
CA TYR A 977 4.29 -35.24 12.29
C TYR A 977 3.02 -36.10 12.28
N VAL A 978 3.00 -37.22 11.54
CA VAL A 978 1.83 -38.11 11.55
C VAL A 978 1.68 -38.83 12.89
N THR A 979 2.80 -39.17 13.54
CA THR A 979 2.80 -39.76 14.88
C THR A 979 2.22 -38.78 15.91
N LEU A 980 2.62 -37.51 15.89
CA LEU A 980 2.04 -36.44 16.71
C LEU A 980 0.54 -36.26 16.44
N ALA A 981 0.15 -36.23 15.16
CA ALA A 981 -1.25 -36.08 14.78
C ALA A 981 -2.11 -37.26 15.30
N LEU A 982 -1.63 -38.49 15.22
CA LEU A 982 -2.30 -39.68 15.77
C LEU A 982 -2.33 -39.68 17.31
N PHE A 983 -1.24 -39.27 17.95
CA PHE A 983 -1.16 -39.11 19.40
C PHE A 983 -2.19 -38.09 19.90
N PHE A 984 -2.26 -36.89 19.30
CA PHE A 984 -3.23 -35.88 19.68
C PHE A 984 -4.67 -36.27 19.30
N ALA A 985 -4.89 -36.92 18.15
CA ALA A 985 -6.22 -37.39 17.76
C ALA A 985 -6.78 -38.45 18.71
N SER A 986 -5.96 -39.42 19.11
CA SER A 986 -6.34 -40.41 20.12
C SER A 986 -6.57 -39.78 21.50
N THR A 987 -5.72 -38.82 21.91
CA THR A 987 -5.89 -38.05 23.15
C THR A 987 -7.21 -37.28 23.17
N ILE A 988 -7.54 -36.53 22.11
CA ILE A 988 -8.79 -35.78 21.98
C ILE A 988 -9.98 -36.72 21.98
N SER A 989 -9.88 -37.87 21.29
CA SER A 989 -10.92 -38.91 21.27
C SER A 989 -11.21 -39.46 22.67
N LEU A 990 -10.17 -39.75 23.46
CA LEU A 990 -10.32 -40.22 24.85
C LEU A 990 -10.92 -39.14 25.76
N CYS A 991 -10.47 -37.89 25.62
CA CYS A 991 -10.98 -36.77 26.41
C CYS A 991 -12.45 -36.44 26.10
N ALA A 992 -12.83 -36.48 24.82
CA ALA A 992 -14.16 -36.11 24.36
C ALA A 992 -15.21 -37.22 24.60
N ASP A 993 -14.80 -38.48 24.73
CA ASP A 993 -15.65 -39.61 25.15
C ASP A 993 -15.60 -39.86 26.68
N GLU A 994 -14.99 -38.94 27.44
CA GLU A 994 -14.84 -39.01 28.90
C GLU A 994 -14.13 -40.26 29.45
N GLN A 995 -13.36 -40.97 28.62
CA GLN A 995 -12.60 -42.18 28.97
C GLN A 995 -11.25 -41.90 29.64
N ILE A 996 -11.14 -40.75 30.32
CA ILE A 996 -9.95 -40.33 31.05
C ILE A 996 -10.19 -40.45 32.56
N GLY A 997 -9.14 -40.77 33.32
CA GLY A 997 -9.21 -40.84 34.78
C GLY A 997 -9.56 -39.50 35.43
N GLU A 998 -10.11 -39.54 36.64
CA GLU A 998 -10.56 -38.35 37.37
C GLU A 998 -9.44 -37.32 37.59
N LYS A 999 -8.24 -37.77 37.93
CA LYS A 999 -7.05 -36.90 38.08
C LYS A 999 -6.71 -36.15 36.79
N THR A 1000 -6.72 -36.84 35.65
CA THR A 1000 -6.46 -36.24 34.33
C THR A 1000 -7.55 -35.23 33.97
N ARG A 1001 -8.81 -35.57 34.25
CA ARG A 1001 -9.94 -34.66 34.02
C ARG A 1001 -9.85 -33.41 34.89
N ALA A 1002 -9.47 -33.55 36.16
CA ALA A 1002 -9.27 -32.43 37.08
C ALA A 1002 -8.13 -31.52 36.61
N PHE A 1003 -7.01 -32.09 36.16
CA PHE A 1003 -5.90 -31.31 35.60
C PHE A 1003 -6.29 -30.55 34.32
N LEU A 1004 -6.90 -31.22 33.35
CA LEU A 1004 -7.33 -30.58 32.10
C LEU A 1004 -8.49 -29.59 32.31
N SER A 1005 -9.25 -29.70 33.39
CA SER A 1005 -10.31 -28.75 33.73
C SER A 1005 -9.85 -27.71 34.76
N TRP A 1006 -8.56 -27.65 35.06
CA TRP A 1006 -8.01 -26.71 36.03
C TRP A 1006 -8.21 -25.26 35.56
N ARG A 1007 -8.73 -24.40 36.45
CA ARG A 1007 -9.23 -23.06 36.09
C ARG A 1007 -8.17 -22.20 35.38
N PRO A 1008 -6.90 -22.15 35.80
CA PRO A 1008 -5.85 -21.41 35.09
C PRO A 1008 -5.62 -21.92 33.68
N LEU A 1009 -5.57 -23.25 33.50
CA LEU A 1009 -5.33 -23.87 32.20
C LEU A 1009 -6.49 -23.62 31.23
N VAL A 1010 -7.73 -23.73 31.72
CA VAL A 1010 -8.94 -23.38 30.97
C VAL A 1010 -8.98 -21.88 30.64
N ALA A 1011 -8.53 -21.02 31.55
CA ALA A 1011 -8.45 -19.58 31.31
C ALA A 1011 -7.48 -19.26 30.17
N CYS A 1012 -6.27 -19.83 30.19
CA CYS A 1012 -5.33 -19.75 29.06
C CYS A 1012 -5.96 -20.27 27.76
N GLY A 1013 -6.70 -21.39 27.83
CA GLY A 1013 -7.41 -21.96 26.68
C GLY A 1013 -8.48 -21.06 26.06
N LYS A 1014 -9.17 -20.25 26.89
CA LYS A 1014 -10.20 -19.31 26.42
C LYS A 1014 -9.61 -18.14 25.63
N VAL A 1015 -8.46 -17.63 26.08
CA VAL A 1015 -7.76 -16.48 25.47
C VAL A 1015 -6.58 -16.90 24.59
N SER A 1016 -6.42 -18.19 24.31
CA SER A 1016 -5.26 -18.75 23.61
C SER A 1016 -5.02 -18.13 22.23
N TYR A 1017 -6.09 -17.73 21.54
CA TYR A 1017 -6.00 -17.04 20.26
C TYR A 1017 -5.31 -15.67 20.38
N GLY A 1018 -5.70 -14.86 21.38
CA GLY A 1018 -5.03 -13.59 21.67
C GLY A 1018 -3.59 -13.81 22.13
N MET A 1019 -3.36 -14.79 23.01
CA MET A 1019 -2.00 -15.13 23.45
C MET A 1019 -1.09 -15.53 22.28
N TYR A 1020 -1.62 -16.31 21.33
CA TYR A 1020 -0.92 -16.67 20.11
C TYR A 1020 -0.63 -15.46 19.21
N ILE A 1021 -1.52 -14.47 19.11
CA ILE A 1021 -1.26 -13.27 18.29
C ILE A 1021 -0.21 -12.35 18.92
N PHE A 1022 -0.32 -12.11 20.24
CA PHE A 1022 0.50 -11.08 20.89
C PHE A 1022 1.90 -11.53 21.29
N HIS A 1023 2.21 -12.83 21.30
CA HIS A 1023 3.52 -13.29 21.78
C HIS A 1023 4.69 -12.91 20.88
N TRP A 1024 4.51 -12.97 19.57
CA TRP A 1024 5.64 -12.91 18.64
C TRP A 1024 6.31 -11.53 18.55
N PRO A 1025 5.61 -10.38 18.63
CA PRO A 1025 6.27 -9.08 18.76
C PRO A 1025 7.19 -9.00 19.98
N LEU A 1026 6.82 -9.62 21.11
CA LEU A 1026 7.69 -9.67 22.28
C LEU A 1026 8.93 -10.53 22.00
N VAL A 1027 8.78 -11.65 21.28
CA VAL A 1027 9.91 -12.49 20.84
C VAL A 1027 10.88 -11.68 19.99
N VAL A 1028 10.39 -11.02 18.93
CA VAL A 1028 11.22 -10.20 18.01
C VAL A 1028 11.93 -9.05 18.73
N LEU A 1029 11.32 -8.48 19.77
CA LEU A 1029 11.93 -7.42 20.56
C LEU A 1029 12.94 -7.95 21.58
N LEU A 1030 12.62 -9.02 22.30
CA LEU A 1030 13.41 -9.44 23.47
C LEU A 1030 14.56 -10.38 23.11
N VAL A 1031 14.35 -11.35 22.20
CA VAL A 1031 15.35 -12.38 21.87
C VAL A 1031 16.70 -11.76 21.47
N PRO A 1032 16.80 -10.82 20.51
CA PRO A 1032 18.09 -10.25 20.11
C PRO A 1032 18.77 -9.41 21.20
N ARG A 1033 18.01 -8.93 22.19
CA ARG A 1033 18.55 -8.18 23.34
C ARG A 1033 19.10 -9.12 24.40
N LEU A 1034 18.41 -10.23 24.64
CA LEU A 1034 18.84 -11.27 25.58
C LEU A 1034 20.09 -11.98 25.09
N GLU A 1035 20.16 -12.34 23.80
CA GLU A 1035 21.37 -12.93 23.20
C GLU A 1035 22.61 -12.05 23.42
N LYS A 1036 22.47 -10.73 23.25
CA LYS A 1036 23.56 -9.77 23.51
C LYS A 1036 23.94 -9.71 24.98
N MET A 1037 22.97 -9.82 25.89
CA MET A 1037 23.21 -9.84 27.32
C MET A 1037 23.88 -11.13 27.78
N HIS A 1038 23.61 -12.27 27.13
CA HIS A 1038 24.19 -13.56 27.49
C HIS A 1038 25.70 -13.63 27.29
N VAL A 1039 26.27 -12.77 26.44
CA VAL A 1039 27.71 -12.74 26.17
C VAL A 1039 28.51 -12.54 27.47
N GLY A 1040 29.28 -13.56 27.85
CA GLY A 1040 30.11 -13.55 29.06
C GLY A 1040 29.39 -13.95 30.36
N MET A 1041 28.10 -14.29 30.31
CA MET A 1041 27.36 -14.76 31.49
C MET A 1041 27.53 -16.29 31.69
N PRO A 1042 27.63 -16.79 32.95
CA PRO A 1042 27.58 -18.23 33.22
C PRO A 1042 26.24 -18.86 32.83
N VAL A 1043 26.26 -20.11 32.35
CA VAL A 1043 25.06 -20.86 31.89
C VAL A 1043 23.93 -20.86 32.94
N ALA A 1044 24.25 -21.05 34.22
CA ALA A 1044 23.25 -21.00 35.30
C ALA A 1044 22.54 -19.64 35.41
N THR A 1045 23.25 -18.54 35.15
CA THR A 1045 22.69 -17.18 35.17
C THR A 1045 21.81 -16.94 33.95
N GLN A 1046 22.24 -17.42 32.77
CA GLN A 1046 21.44 -17.38 31.55
C GLN A 1046 20.13 -18.16 31.73
N MET A 1047 20.19 -19.39 32.26
CA MET A 1047 18.99 -20.21 32.55
C MET A 1047 18.03 -19.51 33.52
N ALA A 1048 18.54 -18.91 34.60
CA ALA A 1048 17.71 -18.20 35.57
C ALA A 1048 17.04 -16.96 34.96
N LEU A 1049 17.80 -16.17 34.20
CA LEU A 1049 17.31 -15.00 33.48
C LEU A 1049 16.22 -15.38 32.48
N ASP A 1050 16.49 -16.36 31.62
CA ASP A 1050 15.58 -16.79 30.57
C ASP A 1050 14.31 -17.41 31.15
N THR A 1051 14.42 -18.19 32.23
CA THR A 1051 13.26 -18.69 32.96
C THR A 1051 12.41 -17.54 33.49
N GLY A 1052 13.04 -16.52 34.07
CA GLY A 1052 12.35 -15.31 34.55
C GLY A 1052 11.65 -14.56 33.41
N VAL A 1053 12.31 -14.42 32.26
CA VAL A 1053 11.74 -13.79 31.06
C VAL A 1053 10.56 -14.60 30.53
N ILE A 1054 10.69 -15.92 30.38
CA ILE A 1054 9.62 -16.80 29.88
C ILE A 1054 8.37 -16.64 30.75
N LEU A 1055 8.51 -16.72 32.08
CA LEU A 1055 7.40 -16.57 33.02
C LEU A 1055 6.79 -15.16 32.98
N GLY A 1056 7.62 -14.12 32.93
CA GLY A 1056 7.18 -12.73 32.82
C GLY A 1056 6.42 -12.47 31.52
N CYS A 1057 6.94 -12.95 30.40
CA CYS A 1057 6.31 -12.83 29.08
C CYS A 1057 4.97 -13.57 29.02
N ILE A 1058 4.89 -14.81 29.54
CA ILE A 1058 3.62 -15.56 29.60
C ILE A 1058 2.57 -14.77 30.40
N ALA A 1059 2.95 -14.17 31.53
CA ALA A 1059 2.05 -13.36 32.34
C ALA A 1059 1.58 -12.09 31.59
N ILE A 1060 2.52 -11.35 30.98
CA ILE A 1060 2.20 -10.14 30.19
C ILE A 1060 1.27 -10.49 29.03
N ILE A 1061 1.57 -11.55 28.28
CA ILE A 1061 0.78 -11.99 27.12
C ILE A 1061 -0.61 -12.43 27.56
N TYR A 1062 -0.72 -13.14 28.68
CA TYR A 1062 -2.03 -13.51 29.23
C TYR A 1062 -2.87 -12.27 29.57
N VAL A 1063 -2.27 -11.26 30.21
CA VAL A 1063 -2.96 -10.01 30.55
C VAL A 1063 -3.39 -9.26 29.29
N VAL A 1064 -2.50 -9.07 28.32
CA VAL A 1064 -2.80 -8.38 27.05
C VAL A 1064 -3.89 -9.13 26.27
N ALA A 1065 -3.79 -10.46 26.16
CA ALA A 1065 -4.79 -11.29 25.52
C ALA A 1065 -6.15 -11.21 26.23
N THR A 1066 -6.17 -11.14 27.56
CA THR A 1066 -7.41 -11.00 28.34
C THR A 1066 -8.07 -9.64 28.13
N ILE A 1067 -7.27 -8.56 28.09
CA ILE A 1067 -7.75 -7.20 27.78
C ILE A 1067 -8.34 -7.17 26.36
N SER A 1068 -7.60 -7.68 25.37
CA SER A 1068 -8.09 -7.81 23.99
C SER A 1068 -9.40 -8.59 23.94
N PHE A 1069 -9.44 -9.75 24.60
CA PHE A 1069 -10.61 -10.61 24.59
C PHE A 1069 -11.85 -9.89 25.14
N ARG A 1070 -11.70 -9.17 26.26
CA ARG A 1070 -12.81 -8.50 26.94
C ARG A 1070 -13.30 -7.25 26.21
N PHE A 1071 -12.40 -6.39 25.76
CA PHE A 1071 -12.76 -5.08 25.23
C PHE A 1071 -12.87 -5.04 23.70
N PHE A 1072 -12.09 -5.85 23.00
CA PHE A 1072 -12.03 -5.82 21.54
C PHE A 1072 -12.74 -7.00 20.89
N GLU A 1073 -12.46 -8.24 21.31
CA GLU A 1073 -13.01 -9.43 20.63
C GLU A 1073 -14.47 -9.72 21.02
N THR A 1074 -14.81 -9.58 22.30
CA THR A 1074 -16.14 -9.91 22.84
C THR A 1074 -17.31 -9.25 22.09
N PRO A 1075 -17.26 -7.96 21.71
CA PRO A 1075 -18.30 -7.33 20.87
C PRO A 1075 -18.59 -8.10 19.56
N PHE A 1076 -17.55 -8.55 18.86
CA PHE A 1076 -17.70 -9.34 17.62
C PHE A 1076 -18.19 -10.76 17.91
N LEU A 1077 -17.71 -11.37 19.00
CA LEU A 1077 -18.14 -12.70 19.41
C LEU A 1077 -19.64 -12.74 19.76
N LYS A 1078 -20.19 -11.69 20.38
CA LYS A 1078 -21.62 -11.56 20.68
C LYS A 1078 -22.49 -11.58 19.42
N LEU A 1079 -21.99 -11.06 18.29
CA LEU A 1079 -22.71 -11.08 17.00
C LEU A 1079 -22.90 -12.49 16.42
N LYS A 1080 -22.16 -13.49 16.91
CA LYS A 1080 -22.33 -14.89 16.48
C LYS A 1080 -23.72 -15.44 16.78
N GLY A 1081 -24.39 -14.92 17.82
CA GLY A 1081 -25.76 -15.30 18.17
C GLY A 1081 -26.74 -15.15 17.00
N ARG A 1082 -26.50 -14.19 16.09
CA ARG A 1082 -27.30 -13.98 14.87
C ARG A 1082 -27.14 -15.08 13.82
N PHE A 1083 -26.16 -15.97 14.01
CA PHE A 1083 -25.82 -17.09 13.12
C PHE A 1083 -25.89 -18.44 13.86
N HIS A 1084 -26.56 -18.49 15.02
CA HIS A 1084 -26.94 -19.73 15.70
C HIS A 1084 -28.24 -20.31 15.13
N ASP A 1085 -28.43 -21.61 15.36
CA ASP A 1085 -29.67 -22.32 15.04
C ASP A 1085 -30.72 -22.07 16.12
#